data_AF-A0A1N6NPY5-F1
#
_entry.id   AF-A0A1N6NPY5-F1
#
_cell.length_a   1.000
_cell.length_b   1.000
_cell.length_c   1.000
_cell.angle_alpha   90.00
_cell.angle_beta   90.00
_cell.angle_gamma   90.00
#
_symmetry.space_group_name_H-M   'P 1'
#
loop_
_entity.id
_entity.type
_entity.pdbx_description
1 polymer ?
#
loop_
_entity_poly.entity_id
_entity_poly.type
_entity_poly.pdbx_seq_one_letter_code
_entity_poly.pdbx_strand_id
1 'polypeptide(L)'
;MRNLFKNTGYKLYLKQQSGSKRISFSYIPNQDGSVRWFWNSGSKKPLFLKFYNITTIKGKLFAFVVHMIFFLCLQRLLFKKETLYYTSEENPLFDIMNDWAIFTGTQGPNNKAVLFADNCFFKIASTKNAKNLINKEYKIITYSGINTLYSAPSAYLINDCVLKLSDISNNGKRQKKFSEVHAKALHGIKEKHQNMIKISNWKHFDTLIENFSTIDDNRIPPNLTRKLKIILENIDKDEMIHLSFSHGDFTPWNCFVKDDTLGIYDWELASFEKPKGFDFFHFIIQNGILVQHIPWKEILVQIRKHNKITFNFDDNDLKKYLKFYLLTNVLYYLKLYSEQEQWHLQVHWLLKVWSEALNMYLTEIKTERELLIMDIFDYLYHEKYATLKFHDKEPENLPLNSDIDIVISCNDASKMALFLKQNSLVNRMKIVKKSFMYKIRLITHDLQILNLDLIYQLKWKSLEYMETNGMINHAEMNRYGVKISSPQDTAKYIYYFYTLNNSEIPDAYKNFVYENTSEKMRKSKTECITMMKRKRSNRGFLFLKNLCCYFKDFFSEKGFIITFSGVDGVGKSTVISEVSELIEKRYRRPVKVLRHRPSLLPILSVFTKGKEKAHQDIVNSLPRQGKNDHFFSSLLRFTYYYTDYIIGQFIIYLKYVLRGKIVLYDRYYFDFIADSKRSNIKLPEGITENGYHLLLKPKFNFFLYADPEKILDRKKELSYHSICDLTASYGRLFSKLEKKDPKIKYLSIENNDLDTTLSTIMNTITAAK
;
A
#
# COMPACT_ATOMS: atom_id res chain seq x y z
N MET A 1 3.04 16.01 -42.47
CA MET A 1 2.34 15.35 -43.61
C MET A 1 3.23 15.17 -44.84
N ARG A 2 3.97 16.19 -45.33
CA ARG A 2 4.84 16.06 -46.52
C ARG A 2 5.90 14.96 -46.43
N ASN A 3 6.63 14.85 -45.31
CA ASN A 3 7.63 13.79 -45.12
C ASN A 3 7.01 12.38 -45.04
N LEU A 4 5.74 12.29 -44.66
CA LEU A 4 5.04 11.01 -44.53
C LEU A 4 4.76 10.39 -45.91
N PHE A 5 4.26 11.19 -46.85
CA PHE A 5 3.87 10.73 -48.17
C PHE A 5 5.06 10.51 -49.11
N LYS A 6 6.23 11.08 -48.79
CA LYS A 6 7.47 10.86 -49.55
C LYS A 6 7.79 9.37 -49.75
N ASN A 7 7.51 8.53 -48.75
CA ASN A 7 7.77 7.09 -48.81
C ASN A 7 6.59 6.27 -49.35
N THR A 8 5.55 6.93 -49.88
CA THR A 8 4.33 6.28 -50.41
C THR A 8 4.18 6.40 -51.93
N GLY A 9 5.14 7.03 -52.61
CA GLY A 9 5.06 7.33 -54.04
C GLY A 9 4.21 8.57 -54.38
N TYR A 10 3.94 9.44 -53.39
CA TYR A 10 3.14 10.65 -53.56
C TYR A 10 3.85 11.89 -53.01
N LYS A 11 3.74 13.00 -53.74
CA LYS A 11 4.17 14.33 -53.28
C LYS A 11 2.95 15.21 -53.08
N LEU A 12 2.87 15.86 -51.91
CA LEU A 12 1.73 16.71 -51.52
C LEU A 12 2.09 18.19 -51.50
N TYR A 13 1.19 19.01 -52.03
CA TYR A 13 1.32 20.45 -52.19
C TYR A 13 0.10 21.19 -51.62
N LEU A 14 0.32 22.38 -51.08
CA LEU A 14 -0.76 23.25 -50.56
C LEU A 14 -1.45 24.06 -51.66
N LYS A 15 -0.73 24.30 -52.77
CA LYS A 15 -1.21 25.04 -53.94
C LYS A 15 -1.06 24.16 -55.17
N GLN A 16 -1.88 24.41 -56.18
CA GLN A 16 -1.84 23.69 -57.45
C GLN A 16 -0.49 23.90 -58.13
N GLN A 17 0.12 22.81 -58.58
CA GLN A 17 1.33 22.78 -59.40
C GLN A 17 1.03 22.14 -60.76
N SER A 18 1.91 22.36 -61.74
CA SER A 18 1.80 21.72 -63.05
C SER A 18 1.75 20.19 -62.90
N GLY A 19 0.77 19.55 -63.53
CA GLY A 19 0.54 18.09 -63.46
C GLY A 19 -0.04 17.56 -62.14
N SER A 20 -0.27 18.41 -61.14
CA SER A 20 -0.85 17.98 -59.85
C SER A 20 -2.38 17.88 -59.89
N LYS A 21 -2.94 16.85 -59.23
CA LYS A 21 -4.38 16.61 -59.10
C LYS A 21 -4.88 17.08 -57.73
N ARG A 22 -6.13 17.55 -57.65
CA ARG A 22 -6.77 18.02 -56.40
C ARG A 22 -7.31 16.83 -55.58
N ILE A 23 -7.11 16.86 -54.28
CA ILE A 23 -7.63 15.87 -53.33
C ILE A 23 -8.04 16.53 -52.01
N SER A 24 -8.94 15.91 -51.24
CA SER A 24 -9.32 16.38 -49.92
C SER A 24 -9.16 15.29 -48.86
N PHE A 25 -8.56 15.64 -47.73
CA PHE A 25 -8.36 14.74 -46.60
C PHE A 25 -9.15 15.21 -45.39
N SER A 26 -9.87 14.28 -44.77
CA SER A 26 -10.55 14.48 -43.50
C SER A 26 -9.64 14.02 -42.36
N TYR A 27 -9.75 14.66 -41.19
CA TYR A 27 -8.87 14.34 -40.06
C TYR A 27 -9.52 14.54 -38.68
N ILE A 28 -8.92 13.87 -37.69
CA ILE A 28 -9.17 14.07 -36.26
C ILE A 28 -7.85 14.49 -35.60
N PRO A 29 -7.80 15.65 -34.90
CA PRO A 29 -6.61 16.10 -34.21
C PRO A 29 -6.45 15.44 -32.82
N ASN A 30 -5.23 15.47 -32.30
CA ASN A 30 -4.90 15.31 -30.89
C ASN A 30 -5.35 16.54 -30.08
N GLN A 31 -5.24 16.46 -28.75
CA GLN A 31 -5.58 17.57 -27.86
C GLN A 31 -4.69 18.81 -28.07
N ASP A 32 -3.46 18.62 -28.53
CA ASP A 32 -2.50 19.67 -28.90
C ASP A 32 -2.76 20.28 -30.29
N GLY A 33 -3.79 19.82 -31.01
CA GLY A 33 -4.12 20.26 -32.37
C GLY A 33 -3.36 19.55 -33.49
N SER A 34 -2.34 18.73 -33.18
CA SER A 34 -1.62 17.95 -34.19
C SER A 34 -2.54 16.89 -34.82
N VAL A 35 -2.35 16.55 -36.09
CA VAL A 35 -3.19 15.53 -36.76
C VAL A 35 -2.91 14.15 -36.17
N ARG A 36 -3.94 13.47 -35.65
CA ARG A 36 -3.85 12.11 -35.09
C ARG A 36 -4.20 11.04 -36.13
N TRP A 37 -5.38 11.19 -36.73
CA TRP A 37 -5.86 10.31 -37.79
C TRP A 37 -6.28 11.16 -38.97
N PHE A 38 -6.02 10.68 -40.19
CA PHE A 38 -6.56 11.30 -41.39
C PHE A 38 -6.78 10.26 -42.49
N TRP A 39 -7.68 10.58 -43.41
CA TRP A 39 -8.13 9.68 -44.47
C TRP A 39 -8.61 10.49 -45.67
N ASN A 40 -8.79 9.83 -46.82
CA ASN A 40 -9.44 10.44 -47.98
C ASN A 40 -10.88 10.87 -47.63
N SER A 41 -11.24 12.15 -47.84
CA SER A 41 -12.61 12.63 -47.58
C SER A 41 -13.67 11.94 -48.46
N GLY A 42 -13.24 11.28 -49.54
CA GLY A 42 -14.05 10.42 -50.39
C GLY A 42 -14.33 9.03 -49.80
N SER A 43 -13.65 8.63 -48.73
CA SER A 43 -13.79 7.28 -48.17
C SER A 43 -15.24 6.97 -47.75
N LYS A 44 -15.71 5.80 -48.15
CA LYS A 44 -17.01 5.21 -47.80
C LYS A 44 -16.95 4.45 -46.47
N LYS A 45 -15.76 4.04 -46.03
CA LYS A 45 -15.55 3.27 -44.81
C LYS A 45 -14.75 4.04 -43.76
N PRO A 46 -15.08 3.95 -42.46
CA PRO A 46 -14.33 4.57 -41.38
C PRO A 46 -13.07 3.77 -41.03
N LEU A 47 -12.15 3.59 -41.99
CA LEU A 47 -10.98 2.72 -41.82
C LEU A 47 -10.03 3.14 -40.70
N PHE A 48 -10.05 4.41 -40.28
CA PHE A 48 -9.26 4.87 -39.13
C PHE A 48 -9.64 4.17 -37.81
N LEU A 49 -10.84 3.58 -37.72
CA LEU A 49 -11.25 2.78 -36.56
C LEU A 49 -10.41 1.50 -36.40
N LYS A 50 -9.70 1.04 -37.44
CA LYS A 50 -8.74 -0.08 -37.34
C LYS A 50 -7.58 0.23 -36.37
N PHE A 51 -7.24 1.50 -36.17
CA PHE A 51 -6.22 1.95 -35.22
C PHE A 51 -6.78 2.23 -33.82
N TYR A 52 -8.10 2.18 -33.65
CA TYR A 52 -8.76 2.59 -32.41
C TYR A 52 -9.12 1.39 -31.53
N ASN A 53 -8.87 1.52 -30.22
CA ASN A 53 -9.18 0.46 -29.28
C ASN A 53 -10.65 0.49 -28.85
N ILE A 54 -11.48 -0.38 -29.45
CA ILE A 54 -12.94 -0.45 -29.24
C ILE A 54 -13.32 -1.38 -28.05
N THR A 55 -12.41 -1.63 -27.11
CA THR A 55 -12.68 -2.59 -26.02
C THR A 55 -13.47 -2.01 -24.84
N THR A 56 -13.58 -0.68 -24.71
CA THR A 56 -14.31 0.00 -23.64
C THR A 56 -15.74 0.36 -24.06
N ILE A 57 -16.66 0.58 -23.11
CA ILE A 57 -18.03 1.00 -23.42
C ILE A 57 -18.02 2.32 -24.19
N LYS A 58 -17.23 3.30 -23.73
CA LYS A 58 -17.03 4.58 -24.43
C LYS A 58 -16.46 4.38 -25.84
N GLY A 59 -15.49 3.49 -26.00
CA GLY A 59 -14.91 3.16 -27.30
C GLY A 59 -15.91 2.50 -28.24
N LYS A 60 -16.73 1.57 -27.74
CA LYS A 60 -17.83 0.93 -28.50
C LYS A 60 -18.87 1.95 -28.95
N LEU A 61 -19.29 2.85 -28.06
CA LEU A 61 -20.22 3.91 -28.40
C LEU A 61 -19.65 4.86 -29.45
N PHE A 62 -18.39 5.30 -29.29
CA PHE A 62 -17.71 6.14 -30.27
C PHE A 62 -17.65 5.46 -31.63
N ALA A 63 -17.23 4.20 -31.69
CA ALA A 63 -17.19 3.44 -32.93
C ALA A 63 -18.58 3.32 -33.56
N PHE A 64 -19.61 3.00 -32.77
CA PHE A 64 -20.99 2.92 -33.25
C PHE A 64 -21.46 4.23 -33.90
N VAL A 65 -21.24 5.38 -33.22
CA VAL A 65 -21.57 6.70 -33.76
C VAL A 65 -20.82 6.99 -35.06
N VAL A 66 -19.53 6.68 -35.12
CA VAL A 66 -18.74 6.86 -36.35
C VAL A 66 -19.27 5.99 -37.50
N HIS A 67 -19.63 4.73 -37.24
CA HIS A 67 -20.24 3.88 -38.27
C HIS A 67 -21.57 4.46 -38.78
N MET A 68 -22.40 5.00 -37.89
CA MET A 68 -23.64 5.68 -38.29
C MET A 68 -23.38 6.93 -39.13
N ILE A 69 -22.37 7.73 -38.80
CA ILE A 69 -21.97 8.89 -39.60
C ILE A 69 -21.61 8.50 -41.03
N PHE A 70 -20.81 7.45 -41.20
CA PHE A 70 -20.40 6.96 -42.53
C PHE A 70 -21.54 6.27 -43.27
N PHE A 71 -22.40 5.53 -42.56
CA PHE A 71 -23.61 4.92 -43.14
C PHE A 71 -24.57 5.98 -43.70
N LEU A 72 -24.73 7.10 -42.99
CA LEU A 72 -25.56 8.24 -43.40
C LEU A 72 -24.84 9.21 -44.36
N CYS A 73 -23.60 8.91 -44.78
CA CYS A 73 -22.79 9.79 -45.65
C CYS A 73 -22.52 11.20 -45.08
N LEU A 74 -22.54 11.39 -43.76
CA LEU A 74 -22.38 12.68 -43.08
C LEU A 74 -20.91 13.04 -42.74
N GLN A 75 -19.96 12.17 -43.06
CA GLN A 75 -18.54 12.33 -42.71
C GLN A 75 -17.91 13.62 -43.27
N ARG A 76 -18.41 14.12 -44.41
CA ARG A 76 -17.91 15.35 -45.05
C ARG A 76 -18.33 16.64 -44.34
N LEU A 77 -19.37 16.57 -43.50
CA LEU A 77 -19.89 17.69 -42.72
C LEU A 77 -19.32 17.71 -41.31
N LEU A 78 -19.15 16.53 -40.70
CA LEU A 78 -18.80 16.40 -39.29
C LEU A 78 -17.28 16.42 -39.01
N PHE A 79 -16.45 15.94 -39.94
CA PHE A 79 -15.01 15.92 -39.76
C PHE A 79 -14.35 17.11 -40.45
N LYS A 80 -13.32 17.67 -39.80
CA LYS A 80 -12.47 18.70 -40.41
C LYS A 80 -11.84 18.14 -41.67
N LYS A 81 -11.69 19.00 -42.68
CA LYS A 81 -11.12 18.65 -43.98
C LYS A 81 -10.11 19.69 -44.44
N GLU A 82 -9.09 19.24 -45.15
CA GLU A 82 -8.18 20.10 -45.91
C GLU A 82 -8.18 19.69 -47.38
N THR A 83 -7.96 20.67 -48.26
CA THR A 83 -7.77 20.44 -49.69
C THR A 83 -6.28 20.55 -49.99
N LEU A 84 -5.73 19.53 -50.65
CA LEU A 84 -4.34 19.45 -51.06
C LEU A 84 -4.26 19.12 -52.56
N TYR A 85 -3.06 19.23 -53.12
CA TYR A 85 -2.75 18.83 -54.47
C TYR A 85 -1.66 17.76 -54.44
N TYR A 86 -1.71 16.78 -55.32
CA TYR A 86 -0.74 15.69 -55.34
C TYR A 86 -0.22 15.36 -56.73
N THR A 87 1.02 14.88 -56.80
CA THR A 87 1.57 14.14 -57.95
C THR A 87 1.89 12.71 -57.52
N SER A 88 1.78 11.76 -58.45
CA SER A 88 2.02 10.34 -58.24
C SER A 88 3.26 9.91 -58.98
N GLU A 89 4.06 9.05 -58.36
CA GLU A 89 5.07 8.24 -59.05
C GLU A 89 4.39 7.10 -59.82
N GLU A 90 5.13 6.39 -60.67
CA GLU A 90 4.59 5.33 -61.55
C GLU A 90 3.94 4.18 -60.76
N ASN A 91 4.52 3.80 -59.62
CA ASN A 91 4.04 2.70 -58.77
C ASN A 91 3.86 3.18 -57.32
N PRO A 92 2.77 3.91 -57.01
CA PRO A 92 2.49 4.34 -55.64
C PRO A 92 2.12 3.14 -54.76
N LEU A 93 2.31 3.30 -53.46
CA LEU A 93 2.13 2.21 -52.49
C LEU A 93 0.66 1.77 -52.32
N PHE A 94 -0.28 2.67 -52.58
CA PHE A 94 -1.73 2.46 -52.53
C PHE A 94 -2.41 3.48 -53.43
N ASP A 95 -3.67 3.27 -53.80
CA ASP A 95 -4.43 4.29 -54.52
C ASP A 95 -4.99 5.36 -53.56
N ILE A 96 -4.46 6.58 -53.67
CA ILE A 96 -4.86 7.73 -52.85
C ILE A 96 -6.34 8.13 -53.00
N MET A 97 -7.01 7.72 -54.08
CA MET A 97 -8.43 8.00 -54.33
C MET A 97 -9.38 6.98 -53.69
N ASN A 98 -8.85 5.83 -53.22
CA ASN A 98 -9.65 4.76 -52.60
C ASN A 98 -9.87 4.97 -51.09
N ASP A 99 -10.49 3.97 -50.45
CA ASP A 99 -10.65 3.90 -49.00
C ASP A 99 -9.30 3.57 -48.32
N TRP A 100 -8.74 4.52 -47.58
CA TRP A 100 -7.57 4.31 -46.73
C TRP A 100 -7.63 5.20 -45.50
N ALA A 101 -6.81 4.90 -44.49
CA ALA A 101 -6.64 5.77 -43.32
C ALA A 101 -5.21 5.68 -42.76
N ILE A 102 -4.74 6.77 -42.16
CA ILE A 102 -3.42 6.86 -41.54
C ILE A 102 -3.55 7.28 -40.07
N PHE A 103 -2.83 6.57 -39.21
CA PHE A 103 -2.47 7.01 -37.86
C PHE A 103 -1.05 7.56 -37.87
N THR A 104 -0.88 8.80 -37.39
CA THR A 104 0.41 9.52 -37.44
C THR A 104 1.42 9.10 -36.39
N GLY A 105 1.05 8.19 -35.49
CA GLY A 105 1.89 7.71 -34.39
C GLY A 105 1.85 8.62 -33.16
N THR A 106 2.52 8.17 -32.10
CA THR A 106 2.77 8.99 -30.90
C THR A 106 4.10 9.71 -31.09
N GLN A 107 4.14 11.01 -30.77
CA GLN A 107 5.37 11.79 -30.86
C GLN A 107 6.48 11.18 -29.99
N GLY A 108 7.70 11.12 -30.53
CA GLY A 108 8.86 10.54 -29.85
C GLY A 108 9.92 10.00 -30.82
N PRO A 109 11.07 9.52 -30.30
CA PRO A 109 12.18 9.03 -31.13
C PRO A 109 11.79 7.80 -31.97
N ASN A 110 10.82 7.03 -31.51
CA ASN A 110 10.28 5.83 -32.18
C ASN A 110 9.06 6.13 -33.05
N ASN A 111 8.79 7.39 -33.37
CA ASN A 111 7.60 7.76 -34.12
C ASN A 111 7.58 7.12 -35.52
N LYS A 112 6.52 6.36 -35.77
CA LYS A 112 6.20 5.72 -37.05
C LYS A 112 4.71 5.91 -37.32
N ALA A 113 4.38 6.19 -38.58
CA ALA A 113 2.98 6.23 -38.99
C ALA A 113 2.52 4.84 -39.42
N VAL A 114 1.23 4.59 -39.26
CA VAL A 114 0.59 3.35 -39.69
C VAL A 114 -0.51 3.68 -40.67
N LEU A 115 -0.35 3.25 -41.92
CA LEU A 115 -1.35 3.33 -42.98
C LEU A 115 -2.12 2.01 -43.03
N PHE A 116 -3.43 2.08 -43.28
CA PHE A 116 -4.26 0.94 -43.64
C PHE A 116 -4.89 1.20 -45.01
N ALA A 117 -4.53 0.37 -45.98
CA ALA A 117 -5.01 0.40 -47.37
C ALA A 117 -4.95 -1.02 -47.95
N ASP A 118 -5.83 -1.34 -48.90
CA ASP A 118 -5.85 -2.64 -49.59
C ASP A 118 -5.79 -3.87 -48.65
N ASN A 119 -6.53 -3.78 -47.53
CA ASN A 119 -6.57 -4.79 -46.46
C ASN A 119 -5.19 -5.14 -45.85
N CYS A 120 -4.23 -4.24 -45.94
CA CYS A 120 -2.89 -4.36 -45.38
C CYS A 120 -2.59 -3.18 -44.46
N PHE A 121 -1.71 -3.41 -43.49
CA PHE A 121 -1.11 -2.36 -42.68
C PHE A 121 0.28 -2.03 -43.23
N PHE A 122 0.63 -0.74 -43.29
CA PHE A 122 1.96 -0.29 -43.68
C PHE A 122 2.53 0.59 -42.57
N LYS A 123 3.63 0.13 -41.96
CA LYS A 123 4.39 0.91 -40.98
C LYS A 123 5.43 1.75 -41.72
N ILE A 124 5.32 3.07 -41.64
CA ILE A 124 6.15 4.05 -42.34
C ILE A 124 7.05 4.73 -41.31
N ALA A 125 8.34 4.45 -41.37
CA ALA A 125 9.34 5.04 -40.49
C ALA A 125 9.68 6.47 -40.93
N SER A 126 9.70 7.39 -39.96
CA SER A 126 10.15 8.79 -40.15
C SER A 126 11.48 9.12 -39.48
N THR A 127 12.01 8.21 -38.65
CA THR A 127 13.24 8.39 -37.88
C THR A 127 14.18 7.18 -38.05
N LYS A 128 15.47 7.36 -37.73
CA LYS A 128 16.46 6.26 -37.74
C LYS A 128 16.06 5.12 -36.79
N ASN A 129 15.56 5.45 -35.60
CA ASN A 129 15.12 4.46 -34.63
C ASN A 129 13.88 3.70 -35.11
N ALA A 130 12.89 4.40 -35.68
CA ALA A 130 11.73 3.76 -36.27
C ALA A 130 12.12 2.82 -37.43
N LYS A 131 13.10 3.21 -38.25
CA LYS A 131 13.67 2.36 -39.31
C LYS A 131 14.27 1.08 -38.73
N ASN A 132 15.03 1.16 -37.65
CA ASN A 132 15.58 -0.02 -36.98
C ASN A 132 14.47 -0.93 -36.42
N LEU A 133 13.41 -0.36 -35.84
CA LEU A 133 12.29 -1.11 -35.28
C LEU A 133 11.51 -1.88 -36.36
N ILE A 134 11.17 -1.25 -37.49
CA ILE A 134 10.45 -1.96 -38.57
C ILE A 134 11.32 -3.05 -39.21
N ASN A 135 12.63 -2.83 -39.36
CA ASN A 135 13.54 -3.84 -39.89
C ASN A 135 13.69 -5.02 -38.92
N LYS A 136 13.74 -4.74 -37.61
CA LYS A 136 13.73 -5.76 -36.57
C LYS A 136 12.43 -6.57 -36.59
N GLU A 137 11.28 -5.91 -36.66
CA GLU A 137 9.97 -6.55 -36.72
C GLU A 137 9.84 -7.45 -37.97
N TYR A 138 10.28 -6.98 -39.14
CA TYR A 138 10.33 -7.78 -40.36
C TYR A 138 11.14 -9.06 -40.16
N LYS A 139 12.37 -8.95 -39.64
CA LYS A 139 13.25 -10.10 -39.38
C LYS A 139 12.62 -11.08 -38.39
N ILE A 140 11.99 -10.57 -37.34
CA ILE A 140 11.37 -11.39 -36.30
C ILE A 140 10.14 -12.13 -36.83
N ILE A 141 9.26 -11.45 -37.56
CA ILE A 141 8.08 -12.09 -38.14
C ILE A 141 8.51 -13.19 -39.11
N THR A 142 9.48 -12.88 -39.98
CA THR A 142 10.05 -13.85 -40.93
C THR A 142 10.66 -15.05 -40.21
N TYR A 143 11.38 -14.83 -39.11
CA TYR A 143 11.93 -15.90 -38.28
C TYR A 143 10.83 -16.71 -37.54
N SER A 144 9.82 -16.03 -36.99
CA SER A 144 8.76 -16.65 -36.20
C SER A 144 7.95 -17.67 -37.02
N GLY A 145 7.89 -17.49 -38.35
CA GLY A 145 7.35 -18.43 -39.31
C GLY A 145 5.87 -18.78 -39.09
N ILE A 146 5.39 -19.81 -39.79
CA ILE A 146 4.07 -20.38 -39.56
C ILE A 146 4.08 -21.12 -38.22
N ASN A 147 3.12 -20.81 -37.35
CA ASN A 147 2.90 -21.49 -36.07
C ASN A 147 1.45 -21.99 -36.03
N THR A 148 1.22 -23.17 -35.45
CA THR A 148 -0.12 -23.77 -35.32
C THR A 148 -0.88 -23.28 -34.08
N LEU A 149 -0.17 -22.70 -33.11
CA LEU A 149 -0.71 -22.27 -31.81
C LEU A 149 -1.02 -20.77 -31.74
N TYR A 150 -0.50 -19.98 -32.67
CA TYR A 150 -0.82 -18.56 -32.83
C TYR A 150 -0.65 -18.13 -34.29
N SER A 151 -1.27 -17.02 -34.66
CA SER A 151 -1.05 -16.36 -35.96
C SER A 151 -0.30 -15.05 -35.78
N ALA A 152 0.67 -14.82 -36.65
CA ALA A 152 1.36 -13.54 -36.82
C ALA A 152 1.02 -12.97 -38.21
N PRO A 153 1.09 -11.64 -38.42
CA PRO A 153 0.90 -11.09 -39.75
C PRO A 153 2.00 -11.58 -40.69
N SER A 154 1.70 -11.80 -41.96
CA SER A 154 2.76 -11.92 -42.97
C SER A 154 3.43 -10.55 -43.15
N ALA A 155 4.75 -10.55 -43.32
CA ALA A 155 5.55 -9.33 -43.41
C ALA A 155 6.31 -9.27 -44.73
N TYR A 156 6.30 -8.09 -45.35
CA TYR A 156 7.06 -7.80 -46.57
C TYR A 156 7.67 -6.41 -46.47
N LEU A 157 8.99 -6.33 -46.56
CA LEU A 157 9.71 -5.06 -46.54
C LEU A 157 9.71 -4.48 -47.97
N ILE A 158 8.94 -3.41 -48.18
CA ILE A 158 8.86 -2.73 -49.49
C ILE A 158 10.17 -1.97 -49.74
N ASN A 159 10.65 -1.30 -48.70
CA ASN A 159 11.95 -0.66 -48.66
C ASN A 159 12.36 -0.45 -47.20
N ASP A 160 13.55 0.08 -47.01
CA ASP A 160 14.17 0.41 -45.73
C ASP A 160 13.30 1.24 -44.76
N CYS A 161 12.29 1.95 -45.24
CA CYS A 161 11.43 2.83 -44.47
C CYS A 161 9.98 2.35 -44.38
N VAL A 162 9.59 1.28 -45.08
CA VAL A 162 8.20 0.83 -45.16
C VAL A 162 8.05 -0.68 -45.06
N LEU A 163 7.36 -1.12 -44.01
CA LEU A 163 7.01 -2.52 -43.75
C LEU A 163 5.52 -2.74 -44.01
N LYS A 164 5.20 -3.66 -44.93
CA LYS A 164 3.84 -4.14 -45.20
C LYS A 164 3.53 -5.35 -44.32
N LEU A 165 2.35 -5.35 -43.70
CA LEU A 165 1.84 -6.40 -42.82
C LEU A 165 0.42 -6.80 -43.25
N SER A 166 0.11 -8.10 -43.25
CA SER A 166 -1.27 -8.58 -43.46
C SER A 166 -2.21 -8.21 -42.31
N ASP A 167 -3.48 -7.97 -42.59
CA ASP A 167 -4.49 -7.76 -41.56
C ASP A 167 -4.94 -9.06 -40.89
N ILE A 168 -4.51 -9.27 -39.65
CA ILE A 168 -4.94 -10.40 -38.80
C ILE A 168 -6.11 -10.06 -37.86
N SER A 169 -6.65 -8.85 -37.94
CA SER A 169 -7.74 -8.38 -37.05
C SER A 169 -9.14 -8.77 -37.53
N ASN A 170 -9.29 -9.18 -38.79
CA ASN A 170 -10.61 -9.44 -39.39
C ASN A 170 -11.33 -10.59 -38.67
N ASN A 171 -12.57 -10.33 -38.26
CA ASN A 171 -13.44 -11.23 -37.48
C ASN A 171 -12.89 -11.65 -36.10
N GLY A 172 -11.73 -11.12 -35.68
CA GLY A 172 -11.13 -11.35 -34.38
C GLY A 172 -11.70 -10.41 -33.30
N LYS A 173 -11.73 -10.88 -32.06
CA LYS A 173 -12.13 -10.08 -30.89
C LYS A 173 -10.97 -9.96 -29.91
N ARG A 174 -10.67 -8.75 -29.46
CA ARG A 174 -9.72 -8.56 -28.35
C ARG A 174 -10.33 -9.08 -27.06
N GLN A 175 -9.60 -9.94 -26.35
CA GLN A 175 -10.01 -10.43 -25.03
C GLN A 175 -9.21 -9.73 -23.95
N LYS A 176 -9.92 -9.18 -22.93
CA LYS A 176 -9.28 -8.50 -21.80
C LYS A 176 -8.72 -9.47 -20.76
N LYS A 177 -9.23 -10.70 -20.71
CA LYS A 177 -8.85 -11.69 -19.71
C LYS A 177 -7.88 -12.68 -20.33
N PHE A 178 -6.88 -13.07 -19.54
CA PHE A 178 -6.01 -14.17 -19.90
C PHE A 178 -6.86 -15.46 -19.94
N SER A 179 -6.64 -16.30 -20.95
CA SER A 179 -7.43 -17.51 -21.21
C SER A 179 -6.52 -18.61 -21.77
N GLU A 180 -7.05 -19.82 -21.93
CA GLU A 180 -6.31 -20.95 -22.50
C GLU A 180 -5.75 -20.66 -23.89
N VAL A 181 -6.44 -19.85 -24.70
CA VAL A 181 -5.96 -19.43 -26.02
C VAL A 181 -4.64 -18.64 -25.90
N HIS A 182 -4.51 -17.79 -24.88
CA HIS A 182 -3.27 -17.07 -24.60
C HIS A 182 -2.19 -18.01 -24.09
N ALA A 183 -2.53 -18.95 -23.21
CA ALA A 183 -1.60 -19.94 -22.70
C ALA A 183 -1.02 -20.81 -23.84
N LYS A 184 -1.87 -21.29 -24.76
CA LYS A 184 -1.46 -22.06 -25.95
C LYS A 184 -0.53 -21.26 -26.85
N ALA A 185 -0.87 -20.01 -27.14
CA ALA A 185 -0.03 -19.13 -27.95
C ALA A 185 1.37 -18.94 -27.33
N LEU A 186 1.44 -18.75 -26.00
CA LEU A 186 2.71 -18.61 -25.29
C LEU A 186 3.57 -19.87 -25.31
N HIS A 187 2.97 -21.06 -25.32
CA HIS A 187 3.73 -22.30 -25.56
C HIS A 187 4.38 -22.30 -26.94
N GLY A 188 3.62 -21.92 -27.97
CA GLY A 188 4.13 -21.84 -29.34
C GLY A 188 5.25 -20.82 -29.51
N ILE A 189 5.22 -19.70 -28.77
CA ILE A 189 6.30 -18.71 -28.75
C ILE A 189 7.54 -19.29 -28.07
N LYS A 190 7.35 -19.90 -26.89
CA LYS A 190 8.42 -20.48 -26.07
C LYS A 190 9.18 -21.60 -26.79
N GLU A 191 8.51 -22.41 -27.61
CA GLU A 191 9.14 -23.52 -28.34
C GLU A 191 10.10 -23.06 -29.45
N LYS A 192 10.02 -21.81 -29.91
CA LYS A 192 10.86 -21.31 -31.01
C LYS A 192 12.33 -21.19 -30.63
N HIS A 193 12.62 -20.74 -29.41
CA HIS A 193 13.98 -20.61 -28.93
C HIS A 193 14.01 -20.63 -27.41
N GLN A 194 14.88 -21.46 -26.86
CA GLN A 194 15.23 -21.48 -25.45
C GLN A 194 16.74 -21.65 -25.32
N ASN A 195 17.32 -20.88 -24.42
CA ASN A 195 18.73 -20.98 -24.08
C ASN A 195 18.88 -20.93 -22.56
N MET A 196 19.82 -21.69 -22.01
CA MET A 196 20.13 -21.66 -20.59
C MET A 196 21.54 -21.09 -20.41
N ILE A 197 21.64 -19.99 -19.69
CA ILE A 197 22.92 -19.30 -19.48
C ILE A 197 23.12 -18.98 -18.00
N LYS A 198 24.37 -18.77 -17.59
CA LYS A 198 24.65 -18.11 -16.31
C LYS A 198 24.23 -16.64 -16.39
N ILE A 199 23.75 -16.08 -15.28
CA ILE A 199 23.40 -14.65 -15.21
C ILE A 199 24.61 -13.77 -15.54
N SER A 200 25.81 -14.14 -15.10
CA SER A 200 27.07 -13.47 -15.47
C SER A 200 27.36 -13.39 -16.97
N ASN A 201 26.72 -14.24 -17.79
CA ASN A 201 26.87 -14.24 -19.24
C ASN A 201 25.73 -13.52 -19.96
N TRP A 202 24.76 -12.96 -19.22
CA TRP A 202 23.57 -12.33 -19.78
C TRP A 202 23.82 -10.86 -20.13
N LYS A 203 24.54 -10.63 -21.23
CA LYS A 203 24.96 -9.28 -21.68
C LYS A 203 23.81 -8.27 -21.78
N HIS A 204 22.62 -8.69 -22.23
CA HIS A 204 21.47 -7.80 -22.30
C HIS A 204 21.08 -7.26 -20.92
N PHE A 205 21.12 -8.10 -19.90
CA PHE A 205 20.81 -7.70 -18.53
C PHE A 205 21.87 -6.75 -17.96
N ASP A 206 23.15 -7.00 -18.24
CA ASP A 206 24.23 -6.08 -17.86
C ASP A 206 24.02 -4.68 -18.47
N THR A 207 23.68 -4.60 -19.75
CA THR A 207 23.35 -3.32 -20.41
C THR A 207 22.15 -2.62 -19.75
N LEU A 208 21.16 -3.34 -19.24
CA LEU A 208 20.04 -2.73 -18.52
C LEU A 208 20.49 -2.15 -17.17
N ILE A 209 21.41 -2.83 -16.47
CA ILE A 209 21.99 -2.37 -15.20
C ILE A 209 22.86 -1.13 -15.44
N GLU A 210 23.70 -1.14 -16.47
CA GLU A 210 24.52 0.02 -16.87
C GLU A 210 23.65 1.22 -17.24
N ASN A 211 22.60 1.03 -18.04
CA ASN A 211 21.68 2.12 -18.35
C ASN A 211 21.03 2.69 -17.08
N PHE A 212 20.61 1.82 -16.15
CA PHE A 212 20.01 2.25 -14.89
C PHE A 212 20.96 3.05 -14.01
N SER A 213 22.25 2.71 -13.96
CA SER A 213 23.23 3.45 -13.15
C SER A 213 23.48 4.88 -13.68
N THR A 214 23.18 5.12 -14.96
CA THR A 214 23.29 6.45 -15.60
C THR A 214 22.02 7.31 -15.49
N ILE A 215 20.92 6.79 -14.93
CA ILE A 215 19.67 7.54 -14.82
C ILE A 215 19.82 8.64 -13.77
N ASP A 216 19.67 9.88 -14.21
CA ASP A 216 19.52 11.06 -13.35
C ASP A 216 18.18 11.74 -13.66
N ASP A 217 17.12 11.29 -12.99
CA ASP A 217 15.77 11.85 -13.12
C ASP A 217 15.07 11.91 -11.76
N ASN A 218 14.91 13.14 -11.26
CA ASN A 218 14.27 13.45 -10.00
C ASN A 218 12.75 13.20 -9.98
N ARG A 219 12.14 12.77 -11.09
CA ARG A 219 10.75 12.34 -11.12
C ARG A 219 10.61 10.89 -10.70
N ILE A 220 11.67 10.08 -10.74
CA ILE A 220 11.60 8.67 -10.33
C ILE A 220 11.65 8.59 -8.79
N PRO A 221 10.67 7.92 -8.13
CA PRO A 221 10.68 7.78 -6.67
C PRO A 221 11.98 7.13 -6.16
N PRO A 222 12.65 7.72 -5.15
CA PRO A 222 13.99 7.30 -4.75
C PRO A 222 13.99 5.93 -4.05
N ASN A 223 12.91 5.53 -3.37
CA ASN A 223 12.91 4.24 -2.70
C ASN A 223 12.76 3.09 -3.71
N LEU A 224 12.04 3.27 -4.82
CA LEU A 224 12.06 2.33 -5.95
C LEU A 224 13.49 2.10 -6.46
N THR A 225 14.25 3.18 -6.68
CA THR A 225 15.66 3.10 -7.11
C THR A 225 16.52 2.37 -6.08
N ARG A 226 16.34 2.65 -4.79
CA ARG A 226 17.09 1.98 -3.71
C ARG A 226 16.73 0.50 -3.58
N LYS A 227 15.47 0.12 -3.71
CA LYS A 227 15.03 -1.28 -3.75
C LYS A 227 15.69 -2.03 -4.90
N LEU A 228 15.71 -1.44 -6.10
CA LEU A 228 16.38 -2.02 -7.25
C LEU A 228 17.88 -2.23 -7.00
N LYS A 229 18.58 -1.22 -6.45
CA LYS A 229 20.01 -1.34 -6.11
C LYS A 229 20.28 -2.50 -5.16
N ILE A 230 19.54 -2.58 -4.05
CA ILE A 230 19.67 -3.69 -3.08
C ILE A 230 19.42 -5.04 -3.76
N ILE A 231 18.38 -5.16 -4.58
CA ILE A 231 18.08 -6.43 -5.27
C ILE A 231 19.22 -6.80 -6.23
N LEU A 232 19.72 -5.85 -7.02
CA LEU A 232 20.78 -6.05 -8.01
C LEU A 232 22.12 -6.44 -7.36
N GLU A 233 22.46 -5.82 -6.22
CA GLU A 233 23.67 -6.14 -5.44
C GLU A 233 23.64 -7.56 -4.87
N ASN A 234 22.45 -8.12 -4.63
CA ASN A 234 22.23 -9.46 -4.06
C ASN A 234 21.84 -10.51 -5.14
N ILE A 235 22.16 -10.28 -6.41
CA ILE A 235 21.99 -11.29 -7.45
C ILE A 235 23.17 -12.26 -7.44
N ASP A 236 22.87 -13.55 -7.34
CA ASP A 236 23.86 -14.60 -7.60
C ASP A 236 24.21 -14.62 -9.10
N LYS A 237 25.45 -14.27 -9.43
CA LYS A 237 25.94 -14.21 -10.81
C LYS A 237 26.22 -15.58 -11.43
N ASP A 238 26.35 -16.62 -10.60
CA ASP A 238 26.57 -18.00 -11.04
C ASP A 238 25.27 -18.78 -11.24
N GLU A 239 24.15 -18.25 -10.73
CA GLU A 239 22.83 -18.84 -10.95
C GLU A 239 22.51 -18.94 -12.46
N MET A 240 21.99 -20.09 -12.86
CA MET A 240 21.55 -20.33 -14.24
C MET A 240 20.14 -19.79 -14.48
N ILE A 241 19.90 -19.18 -15.65
CA ILE A 241 18.59 -18.70 -16.07
C ILE A 241 18.24 -19.18 -17.47
N HIS A 242 16.98 -19.58 -17.66
CA HIS A 242 16.45 -19.84 -19.00
C HIS A 242 15.95 -18.55 -19.64
N LEU A 243 16.49 -18.25 -20.82
CA LEU A 243 15.99 -17.23 -21.73
C LEU A 243 15.10 -17.90 -22.78
N SER A 244 14.08 -17.17 -23.22
CA SER A 244 13.15 -17.63 -24.25
C SER A 244 12.86 -16.52 -25.26
N PHE A 245 12.51 -16.92 -26.47
CA PHE A 245 11.88 -16.00 -27.41
C PHE A 245 10.62 -15.39 -26.78
N SER A 246 10.47 -14.08 -26.91
CA SER A 246 9.38 -13.31 -26.33
C SER A 246 8.92 -12.24 -27.31
N HIS A 247 7.62 -12.00 -27.35
CA HIS A 247 6.99 -10.87 -28.04
C HIS A 247 7.43 -9.51 -27.45
N GLY A 248 7.71 -9.45 -26.15
CA GLY A 248 8.23 -8.25 -25.48
C GLY A 248 7.18 -7.19 -25.14
N ASP A 249 6.05 -7.15 -25.88
CA ASP A 249 4.87 -6.35 -25.53
C ASP A 249 3.55 -7.15 -25.59
N PHE A 250 3.56 -8.37 -25.07
CA PHE A 250 2.39 -9.26 -25.11
C PHE A 250 1.27 -8.75 -24.18
N THR A 251 0.29 -8.07 -24.77
CA THR A 251 -0.76 -7.36 -24.03
C THR A 251 -2.15 -7.55 -24.66
N PRO A 252 -3.25 -7.31 -23.92
CA PRO A 252 -4.60 -7.45 -24.47
C PRO A 252 -4.90 -6.56 -25.68
N TRP A 253 -4.18 -5.44 -25.85
CA TRP A 253 -4.36 -4.56 -26.99
C TRP A 253 -3.57 -5.01 -28.22
N ASN A 254 -2.54 -5.85 -28.08
CA ASN A 254 -1.73 -6.41 -29.17
C ASN A 254 -2.18 -7.81 -29.62
N CYS A 255 -3.32 -8.29 -29.11
CA CYS A 255 -3.85 -9.62 -29.41
C CYS A 255 -5.31 -9.59 -29.88
N PHE A 256 -5.66 -10.48 -30.81
CA PHE A 256 -7.03 -10.78 -31.24
C PHE A 256 -7.28 -12.29 -31.15
N VAL A 257 -8.44 -12.70 -30.65
CA VAL A 257 -8.86 -14.12 -30.68
C VAL A 257 -9.79 -14.34 -31.86
N LYS A 258 -9.47 -15.33 -32.69
CA LYS A 258 -10.26 -15.77 -33.84
C LYS A 258 -10.20 -17.30 -33.91
N ASP A 259 -11.36 -17.96 -33.97
CA ASP A 259 -11.47 -19.42 -34.14
C ASP A 259 -10.54 -20.20 -33.16
N ASP A 260 -10.61 -19.84 -31.87
CA ASP A 260 -9.76 -20.36 -30.78
C ASP A 260 -8.23 -20.23 -30.96
N THR A 261 -7.80 -19.43 -31.94
CA THR A 261 -6.40 -19.08 -32.20
C THR A 261 -6.12 -17.63 -31.82
N LEU A 262 -4.95 -17.37 -31.23
CA LEU A 262 -4.53 -16.01 -30.92
C LEU A 262 -3.77 -15.40 -32.12
N GLY A 263 -4.28 -14.31 -32.67
CA GLY A 263 -3.55 -13.42 -33.57
C GLY A 263 -2.77 -12.39 -32.78
N ILE A 264 -1.46 -12.29 -33.02
CA ILE A 264 -0.52 -11.43 -32.30
C ILE A 264 0.18 -10.51 -33.31
N TYR A 265 0.23 -9.22 -33.00
CA TYR A 265 0.87 -8.21 -33.83
C TYR A 265 1.67 -7.21 -32.99
N ASP A 266 2.47 -6.38 -33.67
CA ASP A 266 3.40 -5.42 -33.06
C ASP A 266 4.64 -6.07 -32.43
N TRP A 267 5.34 -6.86 -33.24
CA TRP A 267 6.50 -7.68 -32.82
C TRP A 267 7.82 -6.88 -32.69
N GLU A 268 7.77 -5.54 -32.67
CA GLU A 268 8.98 -4.72 -32.69
C GLU A 268 9.82 -4.83 -31.41
N LEU A 269 9.18 -5.12 -30.27
CA LEU A 269 9.85 -5.31 -28.98
C LEU A 269 10.30 -6.76 -28.74
N ALA A 270 10.03 -7.67 -29.68
CA ALA A 270 10.37 -9.07 -29.51
C ALA A 270 11.88 -9.29 -29.41
N SER A 271 12.27 -10.30 -28.64
CA SER A 271 13.66 -10.56 -28.28
C SER A 271 13.88 -12.01 -27.85
N PHE A 272 15.10 -12.50 -28.06
CA PHE A 272 15.58 -13.80 -27.58
C PHE A 272 16.20 -13.71 -26.18
N GLU A 273 16.41 -12.48 -25.68
CA GLU A 273 17.14 -12.15 -24.46
C GLU A 273 16.21 -11.93 -23.26
N LYS A 274 15.00 -12.50 -23.25
CA LYS A 274 14.02 -12.32 -22.18
C LYS A 274 13.93 -13.56 -21.30
N PRO A 275 13.72 -13.40 -19.97
CA PRO A 275 13.57 -14.54 -19.08
C PRO A 275 12.34 -15.38 -19.46
N LYS A 276 12.42 -16.69 -19.24
CA LYS A 276 11.31 -17.62 -19.46
C LYS A 276 10.02 -17.09 -18.82
N GLY A 277 8.93 -17.10 -19.58
CA GLY A 277 7.62 -16.63 -19.11
C GLY A 277 7.45 -15.11 -19.10
N PHE A 278 8.38 -14.32 -19.67
CA PHE A 278 8.28 -12.85 -19.74
C PHE A 278 6.90 -12.37 -20.20
N ASP A 279 6.41 -12.85 -21.35
CA ASP A 279 5.12 -12.40 -21.92
C ASP A 279 3.91 -12.81 -21.07
N PHE A 280 4.00 -13.93 -20.35
CA PHE A 280 2.96 -14.35 -19.41
C PHE A 280 2.81 -13.35 -18.26
N PHE A 281 3.93 -12.98 -17.63
CA PHE A 281 3.93 -11.96 -16.59
C PHE A 281 3.53 -10.60 -17.17
N HIS A 282 4.05 -10.24 -18.34
CA HIS A 282 3.76 -8.97 -19.01
C HIS A 282 2.28 -8.77 -19.26
N PHE A 283 1.59 -9.77 -19.81
CA PHE A 283 0.15 -9.67 -20.05
C PHE A 283 -0.61 -9.42 -18.75
N ILE A 284 -0.36 -10.21 -17.72
CA ILE A 284 -1.12 -10.14 -16.48
C ILE A 284 -0.84 -8.83 -15.74
N ILE A 285 0.43 -8.42 -15.64
CA ILE A 285 0.85 -7.23 -14.91
C ILE A 285 0.40 -5.97 -15.65
N GLN A 286 0.66 -5.84 -16.96
CA GLN A 286 0.24 -4.66 -17.73
C GLN A 286 -1.29 -4.53 -17.77
N ASN A 287 -2.02 -5.63 -17.96
CA ASN A 287 -3.48 -5.61 -17.92
C ASN A 287 -4.02 -5.26 -16.52
N GLY A 288 -3.42 -5.82 -15.47
CA GLY A 288 -3.75 -5.52 -14.08
C GLY A 288 -3.61 -4.03 -13.75
N ILE A 289 -2.50 -3.41 -14.18
CA ILE A 289 -2.18 -2.02 -13.89
C ILE A 289 -2.96 -1.05 -14.79
N LEU A 290 -2.89 -1.24 -16.11
CA LEU A 290 -3.33 -0.24 -17.09
C LEU A 290 -4.78 -0.37 -17.52
N VAL A 291 -5.40 -1.54 -17.32
CA VAL A 291 -6.79 -1.80 -17.76
C VAL A 291 -7.71 -2.06 -16.58
N GLN A 292 -7.28 -2.89 -15.62
CA GLN A 292 -8.11 -3.30 -14.48
C GLN A 292 -7.95 -2.34 -13.27
N HIS A 293 -6.82 -1.63 -13.17
CA HIS A 293 -6.47 -0.77 -12.03
C HIS A 293 -6.55 -1.49 -10.68
N ILE A 294 -6.05 -2.72 -10.63
CA ILE A 294 -6.03 -3.55 -9.41
C ILE A 294 -4.68 -3.49 -8.71
N PRO A 295 -4.63 -3.67 -7.38
CA PRO A 295 -3.38 -3.64 -6.62
C PRO A 295 -2.50 -4.88 -6.84
N TRP A 296 -1.21 -4.77 -6.49
CA TRP A 296 -0.23 -5.83 -6.68
C TRP A 296 -0.67 -7.18 -6.09
N LYS A 297 -1.25 -7.19 -4.88
CA LYS A 297 -1.74 -8.43 -4.25
C LYS A 297 -2.74 -9.20 -5.11
N GLU A 298 -3.61 -8.50 -5.85
CA GLU A 298 -4.58 -9.13 -6.75
C GLU A 298 -3.91 -9.60 -8.04
N ILE A 299 -2.96 -8.84 -8.56
CA ILE A 299 -2.13 -9.22 -9.71
C ILE A 299 -1.35 -10.52 -9.40
N LEU A 300 -0.74 -10.61 -8.23
CA LEU A 300 0.00 -11.81 -7.79
C LEU A 300 -0.92 -13.04 -7.68
N VAL A 301 -2.16 -12.87 -7.21
CA VAL A 301 -3.18 -13.94 -7.23
C VAL A 301 -3.51 -14.37 -8.67
N GLN A 302 -3.64 -13.42 -9.60
CA GLN A 302 -3.85 -13.75 -11.01
C GLN A 302 -2.66 -14.49 -11.62
N ILE A 303 -1.42 -14.09 -11.30
CA ILE A 303 -0.20 -14.78 -11.74
C ILE A 303 -0.23 -16.23 -11.26
N ARG A 304 -0.42 -16.47 -9.96
CA ARG A 304 -0.48 -17.83 -9.39
C ARG A 304 -1.59 -18.68 -10.01
N LYS A 305 -2.76 -18.09 -10.23
CA LYS A 305 -3.90 -18.78 -10.86
C LYS A 305 -3.58 -19.22 -12.28
N HIS A 306 -3.11 -18.32 -13.13
CA HIS A 306 -2.89 -18.61 -14.55
C HIS A 306 -1.57 -19.37 -14.82
N ASN A 307 -0.64 -19.38 -13.87
CA ASN A 307 0.57 -20.20 -13.93
C ASN A 307 0.21 -21.69 -14.11
N LYS A 308 -0.81 -22.17 -13.38
CA LYS A 308 -1.27 -23.57 -13.41
C LYS A 308 -1.69 -24.09 -14.80
N ILE A 309 -2.15 -23.19 -15.67
CA ILE A 309 -2.60 -23.54 -17.03
C ILE A 309 -1.59 -23.15 -18.11
N THR A 310 -0.48 -22.51 -17.75
CA THR A 310 0.51 -21.97 -18.70
C THR A 310 1.86 -22.63 -18.52
N PHE A 311 2.63 -22.30 -17.48
CA PHE A 311 3.99 -22.84 -17.32
C PHE A 311 4.08 -23.90 -16.23
N ASN A 312 3.09 -23.96 -15.34
CA ASN A 312 3.09 -24.80 -14.15
C ASN A 312 4.41 -24.71 -13.35
N PHE A 313 4.95 -23.50 -13.23
CA PHE A 313 6.12 -23.27 -12.39
C PHE A 313 5.80 -23.66 -10.94
N ASP A 314 6.75 -24.30 -10.27
CA ASP A 314 6.71 -24.39 -8.81
C ASP A 314 6.93 -23.00 -8.17
N ASP A 315 6.82 -22.90 -6.85
CA ASP A 315 6.91 -21.62 -6.16
C ASP A 315 8.29 -20.96 -6.30
N ASN A 316 9.38 -21.75 -6.38
CA ASN A 316 10.74 -21.24 -6.52
C ASN A 316 10.97 -20.69 -7.92
N ASP A 317 10.62 -21.47 -8.94
CA ASP A 317 10.69 -21.05 -10.35
C ASP A 317 9.81 -19.83 -10.60
N LEU A 318 8.59 -19.82 -10.07
CA LEU A 318 7.68 -18.68 -10.22
C LEU A 318 8.28 -17.42 -9.60
N LYS A 319 8.83 -17.51 -8.37
CA LYS A 319 9.49 -16.40 -7.68
C LYS A 319 10.70 -15.90 -8.49
N LYS A 320 11.53 -16.82 -9.00
CA LYS A 320 12.71 -16.52 -9.81
C LYS A 320 12.38 -15.83 -11.13
N TYR A 321 11.53 -16.41 -11.97
CA TYR A 321 11.24 -15.81 -13.28
C TYR A 321 10.42 -14.53 -13.17
N LEU A 322 9.58 -14.39 -12.15
CA LEU A 322 8.93 -13.13 -11.84
C LEU A 322 9.95 -12.05 -11.42
N LYS A 323 11.00 -12.40 -10.67
CA LYS A 323 12.08 -11.49 -10.28
C LYS A 323 12.73 -10.89 -11.52
N PHE A 324 13.17 -11.75 -12.43
CA PHE A 324 13.86 -11.31 -13.65
C PHE A 324 12.93 -10.63 -14.66
N TYR A 325 11.63 -11.00 -14.71
CA TYR A 325 10.64 -10.21 -15.44
C TYR A 325 10.58 -8.78 -14.89
N LEU A 326 10.39 -8.62 -13.57
CA LEU A 326 10.29 -7.30 -12.95
C LEU A 326 11.56 -6.49 -13.17
N LEU A 327 12.74 -7.07 -12.93
CA LEU A 327 14.01 -6.37 -13.14
C LEU A 327 14.20 -5.94 -14.60
N THR A 328 14.08 -6.87 -15.55
CA THR A 328 14.29 -6.52 -16.97
C THR A 328 13.27 -5.52 -17.49
N ASN A 329 12.00 -5.61 -17.07
CA ASN A 329 10.95 -4.68 -17.47
C ASN A 329 11.13 -3.29 -16.81
N VAL A 330 11.34 -3.24 -15.50
CA VAL A 330 11.47 -1.98 -14.75
C VAL A 330 12.70 -1.22 -15.21
N LEU A 331 13.88 -1.85 -15.30
CA LEU A 331 15.12 -1.18 -15.72
C LEU A 331 14.99 -0.59 -17.12
N TYR A 332 14.41 -1.35 -18.06
CA TYR A 332 14.15 -0.87 -19.42
C TYR A 332 13.24 0.36 -19.44
N TYR A 333 12.12 0.31 -18.74
CA TYR A 333 11.14 1.40 -18.76
C TYR A 333 11.58 2.62 -17.94
N LEU A 334 12.35 2.45 -16.86
CA LEU A 334 12.90 3.59 -16.12
C LEU A 334 13.81 4.43 -17.02
N LYS A 335 14.68 3.78 -17.82
CA LYS A 335 15.51 4.49 -18.81
C LYS A 335 14.64 5.21 -19.84
N LEU A 336 13.64 4.53 -20.41
CA LEU A 336 12.72 5.13 -21.37
C LEU A 336 11.97 6.33 -20.79
N TYR A 337 11.48 6.25 -19.56
CA TYR A 337 10.74 7.33 -18.91
C TYR A 337 11.66 8.49 -18.54
N SER A 338 12.92 8.22 -18.16
CA SER A 338 13.91 9.27 -17.89
C SER A 338 14.19 10.18 -19.09
N GLU A 339 14.09 9.63 -20.29
CA GLU A 339 14.33 10.35 -21.55
C GLU A 339 13.07 11.06 -22.07
N GLN A 340 11.91 10.84 -21.45
CA GLN A 340 10.66 11.51 -21.83
C GLN A 340 10.55 12.88 -21.15
N GLU A 341 10.27 13.92 -21.94
CA GLU A 341 10.05 15.26 -21.41
C GLU A 341 8.81 15.32 -20.50
N GLN A 342 7.74 14.64 -20.87
CA GLN A 342 6.46 14.65 -20.15
C GLN A 342 5.96 13.22 -19.91
N TRP A 343 5.54 12.94 -18.68
CA TRP A 343 4.99 11.64 -18.33
C TRP A 343 3.47 11.62 -18.48
N HIS A 344 2.97 10.53 -19.06
CA HIS A 344 1.56 10.20 -18.99
C HIS A 344 1.22 9.65 -17.60
N LEU A 345 -0.02 9.86 -17.12
CA LEU A 345 -0.49 9.40 -15.81
C LEU A 345 -0.23 7.91 -15.54
N GLN A 346 -0.25 7.09 -16.60
CA GLN A 346 0.02 5.64 -16.53
C GLN A 346 1.41 5.31 -15.99
N VAL A 347 2.41 6.17 -16.20
CA VAL A 347 3.77 5.98 -15.66
C VAL A 347 3.72 5.90 -14.14
N HIS A 348 2.99 6.80 -13.48
CA HIS A 348 2.84 6.78 -12.02
C HIS A 348 2.13 5.51 -11.52
N TRP A 349 1.16 4.98 -12.26
CA TRP A 349 0.50 3.72 -11.91
C TRP A 349 1.47 2.53 -11.98
N LEU A 350 2.32 2.50 -13.00
CA LEU A 350 3.33 1.47 -13.19
C LEU A 350 4.40 1.53 -12.08
N LEU A 351 4.99 2.70 -11.86
CA LEU A 351 6.02 2.90 -10.82
C LEU A 351 5.53 2.47 -9.43
N LYS A 352 4.30 2.82 -9.08
CA LYS A 352 3.66 2.43 -7.82
C LYS A 352 3.60 0.91 -7.65
N VAL A 353 3.07 0.21 -8.65
CA VAL A 353 2.89 -1.25 -8.56
C VAL A 353 4.23 -1.98 -8.65
N TRP A 354 5.18 -1.48 -9.43
CA TRP A 354 6.53 -2.02 -9.48
C TRP A 354 7.25 -1.88 -8.14
N SER A 355 7.17 -0.72 -7.48
CA SER A 355 7.79 -0.54 -6.15
C SER A 355 7.22 -1.51 -5.12
N GLU A 356 5.89 -1.71 -5.11
CA GLU A 356 5.24 -2.70 -4.22
C GLU A 356 5.63 -4.14 -4.57
N ALA A 357 5.72 -4.47 -5.87
CA ALA A 357 6.06 -5.82 -6.34
C ALA A 357 7.46 -6.25 -5.92
N LEU A 358 8.43 -5.33 -5.89
CA LEU A 358 9.81 -5.62 -5.51
C LEU A 358 9.95 -6.02 -4.03
N ASN A 359 8.97 -5.68 -3.17
CA ASN A 359 9.03 -5.97 -1.74
C ASN A 359 9.20 -7.47 -1.44
N MET A 360 8.61 -8.35 -2.26
CA MET A 360 8.70 -9.81 -2.05
C MET A 360 10.11 -10.40 -2.23
N TYR A 361 11.04 -9.61 -2.75
CA TYR A 361 12.46 -9.98 -2.92
C TYR A 361 13.38 -9.30 -1.90
N LEU A 362 12.80 -8.53 -0.97
CA LEU A 362 13.53 -7.76 0.02
C LEU A 362 13.17 -8.14 1.46
N THR A 363 12.18 -9.01 1.68
CA THR A 363 11.74 -9.43 3.02
C THR A 363 12.80 -10.19 3.81
N GLU A 364 13.83 -10.72 3.15
CA GLU A 364 14.98 -11.37 3.80
C GLU A 364 16.02 -10.36 4.31
N ILE A 365 15.99 -9.13 3.78
CA ILE A 365 16.96 -8.06 4.08
C ILE A 365 16.32 -6.95 4.94
N LYS A 366 15.04 -6.67 4.70
CA LYS A 366 14.25 -5.63 5.36
C LYS A 366 12.97 -6.21 5.91
N THR A 367 12.55 -5.69 7.05
CA THR A 367 11.25 -5.98 7.65
C THR A 367 10.12 -5.46 6.77
N GLU A 368 8.93 -6.05 6.90
CA GLU A 368 7.76 -5.58 6.15
C GLU A 368 7.39 -4.14 6.53
N ARG A 369 7.63 -3.74 7.78
CA ARG A 369 7.43 -2.37 8.25
C ARG A 369 8.32 -1.38 7.51
N GLU A 370 9.61 -1.71 7.36
CA GLU A 370 10.57 -0.87 6.65
C GLU A 370 10.16 -0.69 5.18
N LEU A 371 9.82 -1.79 4.50
CA LEU A 371 9.37 -1.77 3.11
C LEU A 371 8.06 -0.99 2.93
N LEU A 372 7.13 -1.10 3.89
CA LEU A 372 5.89 -0.34 3.89
C LEU A 372 6.14 1.17 4.05
N ILE A 373 7.14 1.57 4.85
CA ILE A 373 7.52 2.99 4.97
C ILE A 373 8.09 3.50 3.64
N MET A 374 8.93 2.71 2.97
CA MET A 374 9.44 3.04 1.62
C MET A 374 8.28 3.24 0.62
N ASP A 375 7.29 2.34 0.62
CA ASP A 375 6.09 2.43 -0.22
C ASP A 375 5.26 3.69 0.05
N ILE A 376 5.10 4.08 1.32
CA ILE A 376 4.37 5.29 1.72
C ILE A 376 5.01 6.53 1.12
N PHE A 377 6.34 6.65 1.18
CA PHE A 377 7.04 7.83 0.69
C PHE A 377 7.20 7.84 -0.84
N ASP A 378 7.31 6.69 -1.50
CA ASP A 378 7.21 6.62 -2.97
C ASP A 378 5.81 7.04 -3.45
N TYR A 379 4.74 6.60 -2.77
CA TYR A 379 3.37 7.00 -3.10
C TYR A 379 3.14 8.51 -2.91
N LEU A 380 3.72 9.10 -1.87
CA LEU A 380 3.59 10.53 -1.59
C LEU A 380 4.52 11.41 -2.41
N TYR A 381 5.51 10.85 -3.12
CA TYR A 381 6.61 11.60 -3.71
C TYR A 381 6.16 12.80 -4.55
N HIS A 382 5.15 12.61 -5.42
CA HIS A 382 4.59 13.67 -6.27
C HIS A 382 3.43 14.45 -5.63
N GLU A 383 2.98 14.05 -4.44
CA GLU A 383 1.84 14.67 -3.76
C GLU A 383 2.27 15.87 -2.92
N LYS A 384 1.32 16.76 -2.59
CA LYS A 384 1.58 17.89 -1.70
C LYS A 384 1.35 17.48 -0.24
N TYR A 385 2.42 17.44 0.54
CA TYR A 385 2.39 17.11 1.96
C TYR A 385 3.60 17.69 2.69
N ALA A 386 3.57 17.66 4.03
CA ALA A 386 4.71 17.98 4.88
C ALA A 386 4.76 17.02 6.08
N THR A 387 5.86 16.31 6.30
CA THR A 387 6.05 15.53 7.54
C THR A 387 6.50 16.42 8.68
N LEU A 388 5.99 16.16 9.88
CA LEU A 388 6.36 16.87 11.11
C LEU A 388 7.39 16.06 11.89
N LYS A 389 8.47 16.73 12.35
CA LYS A 389 9.52 16.12 13.20
C LYS A 389 10.16 14.85 12.61
N PHE A 390 10.13 14.70 11.28
CA PHE A 390 10.68 13.53 10.62
C PHE A 390 12.20 13.64 10.56
N HIS A 391 12.88 12.50 10.71
CA HIS A 391 14.33 12.45 10.73
C HIS A 391 14.92 12.68 9.34
N ASP A 392 16.14 13.22 9.30
CA ASP A 392 16.90 13.40 8.06
C ASP A 392 17.84 12.21 7.80
N LYS A 393 17.26 11.01 7.70
CA LYS A 393 17.91 9.75 7.30
C LYS A 393 16.98 8.98 6.35
N GLU A 394 17.38 7.80 5.91
CA GLU A 394 16.51 6.91 5.12
C GLU A 394 15.17 6.72 5.85
N PRO A 395 14.03 6.85 5.14
CA PRO A 395 12.72 6.87 5.79
C PRO A 395 12.40 5.59 6.54
N GLU A 396 12.85 4.43 6.07
CA GLU A 396 12.59 3.16 6.75
C GLU A 396 13.34 2.99 8.08
N ASN A 397 14.40 3.77 8.31
CA ASN A 397 15.15 3.81 9.57
C ASN A 397 14.38 4.51 10.70
N LEU A 398 13.04 4.53 10.62
CA LEU A 398 12.13 5.05 11.63
C LEU A 398 12.09 4.09 12.83
N PRO A 399 12.39 4.54 14.06
CA PRO A 399 12.35 3.69 15.24
C PRO A 399 10.99 3.00 15.44
N LEU A 400 10.98 1.80 16.01
CA LEU A 400 9.76 0.99 16.21
C LEU A 400 8.67 1.71 17.03
N ASN A 401 9.08 2.57 17.97
CA ASN A 401 8.19 3.32 18.84
C ASN A 401 7.78 4.69 18.26
N SER A 402 8.32 5.06 17.09
CA SER A 402 8.00 6.31 16.41
C SER A 402 6.83 6.16 15.45
N ASP A 403 6.05 7.22 15.36
CA ASP A 403 4.99 7.43 14.39
C ASP A 403 5.44 8.34 13.26
N ILE A 404 4.62 8.43 12.21
CA ILE A 404 4.79 9.40 11.12
C ILE A 404 3.62 10.37 11.17
N ASP A 405 3.92 11.62 11.53
CA ASP A 405 2.99 12.74 11.47
C ASP A 405 3.09 13.42 10.11
N ILE A 406 2.02 13.36 9.30
CA ILE A 406 1.98 13.92 7.96
C ILE A 406 0.88 14.96 7.87
N VAL A 407 1.24 16.20 7.56
CA VAL A 407 0.26 17.22 7.17
C VAL A 407 -0.06 17.11 5.70
N ILE A 408 -1.34 16.92 5.41
CA ILE A 408 -1.85 16.54 4.08
C ILE A 408 -3.29 17.04 3.91
N SER A 409 -3.77 17.15 2.67
CA SER A 409 -5.17 17.47 2.41
C SER A 409 -6.11 16.34 2.88
N CYS A 410 -7.37 16.67 3.22
CA CYS A 410 -8.36 15.66 3.62
C CYS A 410 -8.70 14.66 2.48
N ASN A 411 -8.65 15.14 1.23
CA ASN A 411 -8.86 14.29 0.05
C ASN A 411 -7.72 13.28 -0.10
N ASP A 412 -6.47 13.74 0.00
CA ASP A 412 -5.31 12.87 -0.19
C ASP A 412 -5.08 11.95 1.02
N ALA A 413 -5.49 12.35 2.22
CA ALA A 413 -5.57 11.45 3.37
C ALA A 413 -6.51 10.26 3.11
N SER A 414 -7.64 10.50 2.42
CA SER A 414 -8.59 9.44 2.06
C SER A 414 -8.03 8.52 0.97
N LYS A 415 -7.31 9.07 -0.02
CA LYS A 415 -6.60 8.28 -1.04
C LYS A 415 -5.47 7.44 -0.43
N MET A 416 -4.68 8.01 0.48
CA MET A 416 -3.64 7.31 1.23
C MET A 416 -4.22 6.15 2.04
N ALA A 417 -5.34 6.35 2.72
CA ALA A 417 -6.01 5.27 3.44
C ALA A 417 -6.46 4.12 2.51
N LEU A 418 -6.93 4.44 1.29
CA LEU A 418 -7.29 3.43 0.29
C LEU A 418 -6.04 2.67 -0.21
N PHE A 419 -4.95 3.39 -0.49
CA PHE A 419 -3.68 2.80 -0.88
C PHE A 419 -3.16 1.81 0.17
N LEU A 420 -3.11 2.21 1.43
CA LEU A 420 -2.63 1.36 2.53
C LEU A 420 -3.50 0.12 2.74
N LYS A 421 -4.82 0.23 2.54
CA LYS A 421 -5.73 -0.92 2.59
C LYS A 421 -5.47 -1.92 1.45
N GLN A 422 -4.96 -1.43 0.32
CA GLN A 422 -4.68 -2.22 -0.87
C GLN A 422 -3.28 -2.84 -0.89
N ASN A 423 -2.31 -2.26 -0.18
CA ASN A 423 -0.92 -2.73 -0.14
C ASN A 423 -0.79 -4.17 0.39
N SER A 424 0.11 -4.96 -0.22
CA SER A 424 0.31 -6.38 0.10
C SER A 424 0.97 -6.66 1.46
N LEU A 425 1.76 -5.73 1.98
CA LEU A 425 2.46 -5.86 3.27
C LEU A 425 1.53 -5.60 4.47
N VAL A 426 0.36 -5.01 4.24
CA VAL A 426 -0.59 -4.70 5.31
C VAL A 426 -1.49 -5.90 5.57
N ASN A 427 -1.27 -6.59 6.69
CA ASN A 427 -2.14 -7.66 7.18
C ASN A 427 -3.43 -7.09 7.77
N ARG A 428 -3.30 -6.06 8.62
CA ARG A 428 -4.45 -5.44 9.28
C ARG A 428 -4.30 -3.94 9.41
N MET A 429 -5.41 -3.23 9.27
CA MET A 429 -5.45 -1.78 9.33
C MET A 429 -6.61 -1.33 10.19
N LYS A 430 -6.35 -0.43 11.15
CA LYS A 430 -7.38 0.27 11.91
C LYS A 430 -7.32 1.76 11.60
N ILE A 431 -8.44 2.31 11.14
CA ILE A 431 -8.58 3.72 10.83
C ILE A 431 -9.52 4.36 11.85
N VAL A 432 -9.05 5.41 12.51
CA VAL A 432 -9.87 6.27 13.36
C VAL A 432 -9.92 7.65 12.71
N LYS A 433 -11.07 7.96 12.12
CA LYS A 433 -11.34 9.27 11.52
C LYS A 433 -11.76 10.26 12.61
N LYS A 434 -10.92 11.26 12.84
CA LYS A 434 -11.23 12.44 13.68
C LYS A 434 -11.62 13.60 12.78
N SER A 435 -12.11 14.69 13.38
CA SER A 435 -12.51 15.90 12.66
C SER A 435 -11.36 16.70 12.03
N PHE A 436 -10.11 16.38 12.38
CA PHE A 436 -8.91 17.12 11.98
C PHE A 436 -7.79 16.23 11.42
N MET A 437 -7.92 14.90 11.54
CA MET A 437 -6.92 13.95 11.06
C MET A 437 -7.52 12.55 10.84
N TYR A 438 -6.81 11.70 10.10
CA TYR A 438 -6.99 10.24 10.16
C TYR A 438 -5.85 9.66 10.98
N LYS A 439 -6.17 8.91 12.05
CA LYS A 439 -5.20 8.06 12.74
C LYS A 439 -5.26 6.67 12.15
N ILE A 440 -4.15 6.20 11.58
CA ILE A 440 -4.06 4.90 10.93
C ILE A 440 -3.05 4.06 11.70
N ARG A 441 -3.48 2.90 12.19
CA ARG A 441 -2.60 1.86 12.73
C ARG A 441 -2.54 0.72 11.74
N LEU A 442 -1.34 0.44 11.24
CA LEU A 442 -1.03 -0.65 10.32
C LEU A 442 -0.33 -1.75 11.09
N ILE A 443 -0.69 -2.99 10.79
CA ILE A 443 -0.08 -4.20 11.30
C ILE A 443 0.33 -5.03 10.08
N THR A 444 1.61 -5.37 10.01
CA THR A 444 2.22 -6.20 8.98
C THR A 444 2.02 -7.70 9.27
N HIS A 445 2.40 -8.60 8.36
CA HIS A 445 2.29 -10.05 8.56
C HIS A 445 3.27 -10.55 9.63
N ASP A 446 4.42 -9.89 9.78
CA ASP A 446 5.40 -10.10 10.86
C ASP A 446 4.99 -9.45 12.21
N LEU A 447 3.73 -8.99 12.33
CA LEU A 447 3.13 -8.39 13.53
C LEU A 447 3.76 -7.08 14.01
N GLN A 448 4.59 -6.41 13.19
CA GLN A 448 5.06 -5.06 13.51
C GLN A 448 3.97 -4.01 13.34
N ILE A 449 4.07 -2.93 14.11
CA ILE A 449 3.10 -1.83 14.11
C ILE A 449 3.72 -0.59 13.48
N LEU A 450 2.97 0.04 12.56
CA LEU A 450 3.26 1.38 12.06
C LEU A 450 2.06 2.29 12.32
N ASN A 451 2.31 3.42 12.97
CA ASN A 451 1.29 4.43 13.24
C ASN A 451 1.50 5.64 12.33
N LEU A 452 0.43 6.03 11.63
CA LEU A 452 0.39 7.17 10.72
C LEU A 452 -0.68 8.16 11.19
N ASP A 453 -0.31 9.41 11.44
CA ASP A 453 -1.25 10.50 11.71
C ASP A 453 -1.32 11.41 10.46
N LEU A 454 -2.41 11.29 9.70
CA LEU A 454 -2.66 12.12 8.50
C LEU A 454 -3.47 13.35 8.90
N ILE A 455 -2.79 14.44 9.17
CA ILE A 455 -3.30 15.67 9.79
C ILE A 455 -3.67 16.68 8.71
N TYR A 456 -4.96 17.01 8.59
CA TYR A 456 -5.40 18.07 7.66
C TYR A 456 -5.76 19.37 8.37
N GLN A 457 -5.88 19.37 9.71
CA GLN A 457 -6.00 20.57 10.55
C GLN A 457 -5.19 20.43 11.85
N LEU A 458 -4.40 21.44 12.20
CA LEU A 458 -3.61 21.47 13.44
C LEU A 458 -4.44 22.09 14.58
N LYS A 459 -5.00 21.24 15.44
CA LYS A 459 -5.88 21.64 16.54
C LYS A 459 -5.36 21.25 17.91
N TRP A 460 -5.55 22.16 18.87
CA TRP A 460 -5.47 21.89 20.29
C TRP A 460 -6.86 22.04 20.89
N LYS A 461 -7.43 20.92 21.37
CA LYS A 461 -8.85 20.83 21.72
C LYS A 461 -9.74 21.31 20.56
N SER A 462 -10.54 22.35 20.76
CA SER A 462 -11.41 22.95 19.74
C SER A 462 -10.77 24.13 18.99
N LEU A 463 -9.51 24.48 19.29
CA LEU A 463 -8.84 25.63 18.69
C LEU A 463 -7.82 25.19 17.64
N GLU A 464 -7.95 25.71 16.43
CA GLU A 464 -6.94 25.59 15.38
C GLU A 464 -5.80 26.58 15.65
N TYR A 465 -4.60 26.06 15.89
CA TYR A 465 -3.48 26.91 16.29
C TYR A 465 -2.60 27.31 15.11
N MET A 466 -2.59 26.52 14.03
CA MET A 466 -1.73 26.73 12.87
C MET A 466 -2.40 26.27 11.57
N GLU A 467 -2.14 27.00 10.48
CA GLU A 467 -2.70 26.69 9.16
C GLU A 467 -1.85 25.61 8.46
N THR A 468 -2.51 24.58 7.93
CA THR A 468 -1.85 23.44 7.28
C THR A 468 -1.44 23.72 5.84
N ASN A 469 -2.21 24.51 5.09
CA ASN A 469 -1.90 24.85 3.69
C ASN A 469 -0.57 25.59 3.55
N GLY A 470 -0.31 26.57 4.42
CA GLY A 470 0.97 27.28 4.44
C GLY A 470 2.14 26.32 4.66
N MET A 471 2.01 25.42 5.63
CA MET A 471 3.05 24.45 5.96
C MET A 471 3.32 23.44 4.84
N ILE A 472 2.28 23.01 4.10
CA ILE A 472 2.44 22.17 2.91
C ILE A 472 3.17 22.93 1.79
N ASN A 473 2.85 24.22 1.61
CA ASN A 473 3.47 25.03 0.55
C ASN A 473 4.94 25.38 0.86
N HIS A 474 5.31 25.49 2.14
CA HIS A 474 6.69 25.73 2.58
C HIS A 474 7.48 24.43 2.80
N ALA A 475 6.94 23.26 2.46
CA ALA A 475 7.62 22.00 2.68
C ALA A 475 8.86 21.88 1.77
N GLU A 476 9.95 21.39 2.34
CA GLU A 476 11.23 21.19 1.65
C GLU A 476 11.49 19.69 1.48
N MET A 477 12.10 19.28 0.37
CA MET A 477 12.44 17.88 0.16
C MET A 477 13.82 17.59 0.73
N ASN A 478 13.92 16.58 1.61
CA ASN A 478 15.20 16.14 2.13
C ASN A 478 15.98 15.28 1.11
N ARG A 479 17.22 14.95 1.44
CA ARG A 479 18.14 14.11 0.61
C ARG A 479 17.63 12.69 0.33
N TYR A 480 16.59 12.24 1.02
CA TYR A 480 15.96 10.92 0.84
C TYR A 480 14.62 10.99 0.11
N GLY A 481 14.25 12.16 -0.42
CA GLY A 481 13.01 12.38 -1.16
C GLY A 481 11.76 12.53 -0.31
N VAL A 482 11.90 12.84 0.98
CA VAL A 482 10.78 13.08 1.89
C VAL A 482 10.54 14.58 2.03
N LYS A 483 9.31 15.03 1.80
CA LYS A 483 8.90 16.42 2.06
C LYS A 483 8.73 16.67 3.56
N ILE A 484 9.66 17.39 4.15
CA ILE A 484 9.67 17.79 5.56
C ILE A 484 9.13 19.22 5.70
N SER A 485 8.47 19.51 6.81
CA SER A 485 8.05 20.88 7.14
C SER A 485 9.28 21.79 7.31
N SER A 486 9.19 23.04 6.83
CA SER A 486 10.26 24.04 7.00
C SER A 486 10.70 24.16 8.47
N PRO A 487 11.96 24.56 8.73
CA PRO A 487 12.46 24.72 10.08
C PRO A 487 11.59 25.65 10.95
N GLN A 488 11.11 26.75 10.38
CA GLN A 488 10.29 27.74 11.08
C GLN A 488 8.91 27.20 11.42
N ASP A 489 8.27 26.46 10.51
CA ASP A 489 6.96 25.88 10.76
C ASP A 489 7.05 24.69 11.73
N THR A 490 8.11 23.88 11.63
CA THR A 490 8.40 22.82 12.60
C THR A 490 8.62 23.40 14.00
N ALA A 491 9.39 24.47 14.12
CA ALA A 491 9.66 25.13 15.39
C ALA A 491 8.38 25.74 16.01
N LYS A 492 7.54 26.40 15.20
CA LYS A 492 6.20 26.87 15.62
C LYS A 492 5.31 25.72 16.09
N TYR A 493 5.28 24.63 15.35
CA TYR A 493 4.50 23.45 15.71
C TYR A 493 4.94 22.89 17.07
N ILE A 494 6.24 22.68 17.27
CA ILE A 494 6.81 22.18 18.53
C ILE A 494 6.45 23.13 19.67
N TYR A 495 6.69 24.43 19.50
CA TYR A 495 6.40 25.44 20.49
C TYR A 495 4.93 25.39 20.95
N TYR A 496 3.98 25.53 20.02
CA TYR A 496 2.56 25.49 20.37
C TYR A 496 2.13 24.14 20.97
N PHE A 497 2.66 23.03 20.46
CA PHE A 497 2.34 21.70 20.96
C PHE A 497 2.68 21.56 22.45
N TYR A 498 3.88 21.94 22.87
CA TYR A 498 4.32 21.81 24.26
C TYR A 498 3.70 22.90 25.16
N THR A 499 3.70 24.17 24.74
CA THR A 499 3.13 25.28 25.52
C THR A 499 1.64 25.09 25.81
N LEU A 500 0.84 24.69 24.81
CA LEU A 500 -0.60 24.51 25.02
C LEU A 500 -0.91 23.29 25.92
N ASN A 501 -0.09 22.25 25.87
CA ASN A 501 -0.21 21.06 26.72
C ASN A 501 0.38 21.24 28.13
N ASN A 502 0.95 22.42 28.45
CA ASN A 502 1.59 22.69 29.73
C ASN A 502 2.76 21.74 30.03
N SER A 503 3.56 21.47 29.00
CA SER A 503 4.72 20.61 29.05
C SER A 503 5.95 21.40 28.61
N GLU A 504 7.11 21.10 29.19
CA GLU A 504 8.37 21.68 28.74
C GLU A 504 8.76 21.11 27.37
N ILE A 505 9.38 21.95 26.55
CA ILE A 505 9.98 21.51 25.29
C ILE A 505 11.19 20.63 25.65
N PRO A 506 11.31 19.40 25.12
CA PRO A 506 12.46 18.54 25.41
C PRO A 506 13.77 19.21 25.01
N ASP A 507 14.85 18.95 25.76
CA ASP A 507 16.16 19.58 25.54
C ASP A 507 16.66 19.41 24.09
N ALA A 508 16.41 18.24 23.49
CA ALA A 508 16.72 17.95 22.09
C ALA A 508 16.11 18.94 21.08
N TYR A 509 15.01 19.61 21.43
CA TYR A 509 14.33 20.58 20.56
C TYR A 509 14.45 22.03 21.03
N LYS A 510 14.93 22.29 22.25
CA LYS A 510 14.96 23.65 22.83
C LYS A 510 15.75 24.61 21.94
N ASN A 511 17.01 24.30 21.64
CA ASN A 511 17.87 25.16 20.82
C ASN A 511 17.28 25.40 19.44
N PHE A 512 16.86 24.31 18.77
CA PHE A 512 16.22 24.37 17.46
C PHE A 512 15.00 25.31 17.46
N VAL A 513 14.12 25.21 18.46
CA VAL A 513 12.94 26.08 18.56
C VAL A 513 13.36 27.53 18.77
N TYR A 514 14.33 27.81 19.65
CA TYR A 514 14.75 29.18 19.94
C TYR A 514 15.43 29.88 18.77
N GLU A 515 16.21 29.15 17.96
CA GLU A 515 16.86 29.66 16.76
C GLU A 515 15.86 29.93 15.63
N ASN A 516 14.78 29.14 15.54
CA ASN A 516 13.82 29.18 14.43
C ASN A 516 12.48 29.84 14.77
N THR A 517 12.33 30.44 15.97
CA THR A 517 11.15 31.21 16.37
C THR A 517 11.52 32.61 16.83
N SER A 518 10.70 33.60 16.46
CA SER A 518 10.91 34.99 16.90
C SER A 518 10.67 35.15 18.41
N GLU A 519 11.39 36.05 19.07
CA GLU A 519 11.18 36.34 20.50
C GLU A 519 9.75 36.79 20.83
N LYS A 520 9.10 37.51 19.92
CA LYS A 520 7.68 37.92 20.01
C LYS A 520 6.69 36.74 20.13
N MET A 521 7.16 35.51 19.86
CA MET A 521 6.37 34.28 19.93
C MET A 521 6.44 33.59 21.29
N ARG A 522 7.38 33.97 22.17
CA ARG A 522 7.59 33.40 23.52
C ARG A 522 6.53 33.88 24.51
N LYS A 523 5.27 33.54 24.23
CA LYS A 523 4.09 33.92 25.00
C LYS A 523 3.75 32.88 26.07
N SER A 524 3.04 33.31 27.09
CA SER A 524 2.41 32.39 28.03
C SER A 524 1.29 31.59 27.36
N LYS A 525 0.91 30.47 27.96
CA LYS A 525 -0.21 29.63 27.48
C LYS A 525 -1.52 30.43 27.35
N THR A 526 -1.82 31.31 28.31
CA THR A 526 -3.04 32.14 28.32
C THR A 526 -3.04 33.13 27.15
N GLU A 527 -1.91 33.75 26.85
CA GLU A 527 -1.74 34.63 25.71
C GLU A 527 -1.88 33.88 24.37
N CYS A 528 -1.27 32.70 24.26
CA CYS A 528 -1.42 31.83 23.09
C CYS A 528 -2.90 31.50 22.82
N ILE A 529 -3.64 31.08 23.85
CA ILE A 529 -5.07 30.76 23.73
C ILE A 529 -5.87 32.01 23.33
N THR A 530 -5.58 33.17 23.94
CA THR A 530 -6.27 34.42 23.63
C THR A 530 -6.05 34.83 22.19
N MET A 531 -4.82 34.71 21.70
CA MET A 531 -4.47 34.95 20.30
C MET A 531 -5.19 33.98 19.35
N MET A 532 -5.25 32.68 19.70
CA MET A 532 -5.93 31.68 18.87
C MET A 532 -7.44 31.93 18.78
N LYS A 533 -8.10 32.31 19.88
CA LYS A 533 -9.53 32.71 19.88
C LYS A 533 -9.82 33.93 19.00
N ARG A 534 -8.81 34.75 18.68
CA ARG A 534 -8.97 35.89 17.78
C ARG A 534 -8.92 35.51 16.29
N LYS A 535 -8.40 34.33 15.94
CA LYS A 535 -8.32 33.87 14.55
C LYS A 535 -9.72 33.56 13.99
N ARG A 536 -9.93 33.83 12.70
CA ARG A 536 -11.19 33.56 11.99
C ARG A 536 -11.61 32.08 12.08
N SER A 537 -10.65 31.15 12.02
CA SER A 537 -10.88 29.70 12.15
C SER A 537 -11.45 29.26 13.51
N ASN A 538 -11.40 30.13 14.52
CA ASN A 538 -11.79 29.84 15.90
C ASN A 538 -12.91 30.76 16.43
N ARG A 539 -13.70 31.38 15.55
CA ARG A 539 -14.79 32.29 15.93
C ARG A 539 -16.15 31.84 15.42
N GLY A 540 -17.20 32.32 16.10
CA GLY A 540 -18.60 32.10 15.71
C GLY A 540 -18.96 30.63 15.52
N PHE A 541 -19.61 30.33 14.40
CA PHE A 541 -20.03 28.96 14.06
C PHE A 541 -18.86 27.97 13.97
N LEU A 542 -17.68 28.40 13.50
CA LEU A 542 -16.51 27.51 13.38
C LEU A 542 -16.01 27.03 14.75
N PHE A 543 -16.05 27.89 15.76
CA PHE A 543 -15.73 27.51 17.14
C PHE A 543 -16.70 26.45 17.68
N LEU A 544 -18.02 26.69 17.52
CA LEU A 544 -19.05 25.75 17.95
C LEU A 544 -18.91 24.40 17.24
N LYS A 545 -18.70 24.43 15.92
CA LYS A 545 -18.41 23.23 15.12
C LYS A 545 -17.19 22.49 15.67
N ASN A 546 -16.08 23.19 15.91
CA ASN A 546 -14.86 22.58 16.43
C ASN A 546 -15.04 22.03 17.86
N LEU A 547 -15.87 22.67 18.68
CA LEU A 547 -16.19 22.21 20.03
C LEU A 547 -17.00 20.91 19.99
N CYS A 548 -18.08 20.85 19.20
CA CYS A 548 -18.87 19.63 19.00
C CYS A 548 -17.99 18.49 18.44
N CYS A 549 -17.16 18.80 17.44
CA CYS A 549 -16.20 17.86 16.88
C CYS A 549 -15.21 17.34 17.91
N TYR A 550 -14.66 18.21 18.78
CA TYR A 550 -13.74 17.81 19.84
C TYR A 550 -14.38 16.80 20.81
N PHE A 551 -15.63 17.03 21.25
CA PHE A 551 -16.33 16.07 22.10
C PHE A 551 -16.62 14.75 21.38
N LYS A 552 -17.02 14.80 20.10
CA LYS A 552 -17.22 13.58 19.29
C LYS A 552 -15.92 12.79 19.12
N ASP A 553 -14.82 13.47 18.81
CA ASP A 553 -13.50 12.86 18.59
C ASP A 553 -12.96 12.18 19.86
N PHE A 554 -13.37 12.62 21.05
CA PHE A 554 -12.98 12.02 22.32
C PHE A 554 -13.45 10.57 22.49
N PHE A 555 -14.57 10.21 21.84
CA PHE A 555 -15.17 8.87 21.88
C PHE A 555 -14.95 8.07 20.59
N SER A 556 -14.06 8.55 19.71
CA SER A 556 -13.78 7.94 18.40
C SER A 556 -13.15 6.55 18.45
N GLU A 557 -12.44 6.22 19.52
CA GLU A 557 -11.80 4.91 19.70
C GLU A 557 -11.87 4.46 21.16
N LYS A 558 -12.59 3.36 21.41
CA LYS A 558 -12.67 2.74 22.75
C LYS A 558 -11.37 1.98 23.08
N GLY A 559 -11.00 1.99 24.35
CA GLY A 559 -9.95 1.15 24.92
C GLY A 559 -10.46 -0.25 25.23
N PHE A 560 -9.70 -0.98 26.04
CA PHE A 560 -10.08 -2.31 26.54
C PHE A 560 -9.35 -2.61 27.84
N ILE A 561 -9.75 -3.69 28.50
CA ILE A 561 -9.20 -4.13 29.78
C ILE A 561 -8.31 -5.36 29.55
N ILE A 562 -7.16 -5.36 30.21
CA ILE A 562 -6.21 -6.47 30.29
C ILE A 562 -6.05 -6.85 31.77
N THR A 563 -5.98 -8.13 32.10
CA THR A 563 -5.74 -8.60 33.46
C THR A 563 -4.49 -9.48 33.54
N PHE A 564 -3.78 -9.37 34.64
CA PHE A 564 -2.64 -10.22 34.98
C PHE A 564 -2.89 -10.93 36.31
N SER A 565 -2.94 -12.26 36.24
CA SER A 565 -3.08 -13.18 37.37
C SER A 565 -1.78 -13.95 37.58
N GLY A 566 -1.55 -14.40 38.81
CA GLY A 566 -0.31 -15.08 39.19
C GLY A 566 -0.06 -15.03 40.69
N VAL A 567 0.70 -16.00 41.18
CA VAL A 567 1.16 -16.01 42.57
C VAL A 567 2.17 -14.86 42.82
N ASP A 568 2.29 -14.42 44.08
CA ASP A 568 3.31 -13.44 44.43
C ASP A 568 4.71 -14.03 44.21
N GLY A 569 5.66 -13.23 43.70
CA GLY A 569 7.02 -13.70 43.33
C GLY A 569 7.20 -14.09 41.86
N VAL A 570 6.12 -14.22 41.07
CA VAL A 570 6.21 -14.62 39.65
C VAL A 570 6.75 -13.53 38.70
N GLY A 571 7.02 -12.30 39.18
CA GLY A 571 7.51 -11.20 38.34
C GLY A 571 6.42 -10.36 37.64
N LYS A 572 5.15 -10.54 38.03
CA LYS A 572 3.99 -9.84 37.43
C LYS A 572 4.12 -8.31 37.41
N SER A 573 4.55 -7.68 38.49
CA SER A 573 4.66 -6.21 38.56
C SER A 573 5.62 -5.66 37.51
N THR A 574 6.73 -6.36 37.28
CA THR A 574 7.71 -6.04 36.23
C THR A 574 7.06 -6.15 34.85
N VAL A 575 6.39 -7.28 34.56
CA VAL A 575 5.68 -7.49 33.29
C VAL A 575 4.62 -6.41 33.04
N ILE A 576 3.84 -6.03 34.06
CA ILE A 576 2.81 -4.98 33.92
C ILE A 576 3.44 -3.63 33.60
N SER A 577 4.57 -3.29 34.22
CA SER A 577 5.28 -2.03 33.96
C SER A 577 5.75 -1.96 32.50
N GLU A 578 6.45 -3.01 32.05
CA GLU A 578 6.97 -3.09 30.68
C GLU A 578 5.85 -3.12 29.63
N VAL A 579 4.79 -3.92 29.86
CA VAL A 579 3.63 -3.95 28.97
C VAL A 579 2.92 -2.59 28.92
N SER A 580 2.82 -1.89 30.05
CA SER A 580 2.26 -0.53 30.10
C SER A 580 3.05 0.40 29.18
N GLU A 581 4.38 0.40 29.31
CA GLU A 581 5.26 1.22 28.49
C GLU A 581 5.18 0.86 26.99
N LEU A 582 5.20 -0.43 26.66
CA LEU A 582 5.07 -0.91 25.28
C LEU A 582 3.73 -0.52 24.66
N ILE A 583 2.63 -0.58 25.42
CA ILE A 583 1.31 -0.13 24.96
C ILE A 583 1.28 1.39 24.75
N GLU A 584 1.84 2.16 25.68
CA GLU A 584 1.87 3.62 25.56
C GLU A 584 2.70 4.07 24.37
N LYS A 585 3.86 3.43 24.13
CA LYS A 585 4.76 3.75 23.02
C LYS A 585 4.27 3.20 21.67
N ARG A 586 4.01 1.89 21.56
CA ARG A 586 3.70 1.24 20.27
C ARG A 586 2.22 1.34 19.89
N TYR A 587 1.31 1.17 20.85
CA TYR A 587 -0.13 1.31 20.60
C TYR A 587 -0.61 2.76 20.63
N ARG A 588 0.19 3.68 21.21
CA ARG A 588 -0.13 5.09 21.39
C ARG A 588 -1.45 5.29 22.14
N ARG A 589 -1.63 4.50 23.21
CA ARG A 589 -2.82 4.54 24.07
C ARG A 589 -2.40 4.78 25.51
N PRO A 590 -3.01 5.75 26.21
CA PRO A 590 -2.72 5.96 27.62
C PRO A 590 -3.17 4.73 28.42
N VAL A 591 -2.33 4.31 29.36
CA VAL A 591 -2.59 3.16 30.20
C VAL A 591 -3.03 3.61 31.60
N LYS A 592 -3.94 2.86 32.20
CA LYS A 592 -4.27 2.98 33.62
C LYS A 592 -4.11 1.64 34.31
N VAL A 593 -3.13 1.55 35.20
CA VAL A 593 -2.96 0.39 36.07
C VAL A 593 -3.89 0.51 37.28
N LEU A 594 -4.62 -0.56 37.57
CA LEU A 594 -5.46 -0.75 38.74
C LEU A 594 -5.03 -2.03 39.46
N ARG A 595 -5.13 -2.05 40.79
CA ARG A 595 -4.83 -3.23 41.59
C ARG A 595 -6.11 -3.88 42.08
N HIS A 596 -6.19 -5.20 41.93
CA HIS A 596 -7.20 -6.09 42.49
C HIS A 596 -8.63 -5.83 42.01
N ARG A 597 -9.21 -4.64 42.26
CA ARG A 597 -10.62 -4.33 42.00
C ARG A 597 -10.84 -2.84 41.67
N PRO A 598 -12.02 -2.44 41.14
CA PRO A 598 -12.34 -1.04 40.84
C PRO A 598 -12.13 -0.07 42.01
N SER A 599 -12.22 -0.55 43.26
CA SER A 599 -11.91 0.18 44.48
C SER A 599 -12.82 1.40 44.71
N LEU A 600 -14.10 1.28 44.37
CA LEU A 600 -15.12 2.25 44.78
C LEU A 600 -15.41 2.12 46.27
N LEU A 601 -15.52 0.87 46.73
CA LEU A 601 -15.72 0.53 48.13
C LEU A 601 -14.36 0.25 48.80
N PRO A 602 -14.07 0.84 49.97
CA PRO A 602 -12.81 0.60 50.67
C PRO A 602 -12.71 -0.85 51.17
N ILE A 603 -11.51 -1.30 51.54
CA ILE A 603 -11.33 -2.65 52.12
C ILE A 603 -12.03 -2.67 53.48
N LEU A 604 -12.63 -3.79 53.88
CA LEU A 604 -13.42 -3.87 55.13
C LEU A 604 -12.61 -3.43 56.36
N SER A 605 -11.30 -3.70 56.37
CA SER A 605 -10.39 -3.26 57.44
C SER A 605 -10.29 -1.74 57.60
N VAL A 606 -10.60 -0.96 56.56
CA VAL A 606 -10.59 0.51 56.60
C VAL A 606 -11.69 1.05 57.51
N PHE A 607 -12.87 0.41 57.53
CA PHE A 607 -13.96 0.83 58.42
C PHE A 607 -13.63 0.59 59.89
N THR A 608 -12.85 -0.45 60.18
CA THR A 608 -12.48 -0.81 61.55
C THR A 608 -11.20 -0.13 62.05
N LYS A 609 -10.24 0.18 61.17
CA LYS A 609 -8.88 0.60 61.55
C LYS A 609 -8.43 1.94 60.97
N GLY A 610 -9.25 2.57 60.12
CA GLY A 610 -8.86 3.76 59.36
C GLY A 610 -7.99 3.44 58.14
N LYS A 611 -7.91 4.38 57.19
CA LYS A 611 -7.35 4.15 55.85
C LYS A 611 -5.84 3.90 55.86
N GLU A 612 -5.07 4.68 56.61
CA GLU A 612 -3.60 4.55 56.65
C GLU A 612 -3.14 3.27 57.35
N LYS A 613 -3.72 2.99 58.53
CA LYS A 613 -3.39 1.80 59.33
C LYS A 613 -3.79 0.50 58.63
N ALA A 614 -4.96 0.47 57.97
CA ALA A 614 -5.38 -0.67 57.17
C ALA A 614 -4.48 -0.92 55.94
N HIS A 615 -3.93 0.14 55.32
CA HIS A 615 -2.99 -0.01 54.21
C HIS A 615 -1.62 -0.50 54.68
N GLN A 616 -1.10 0.02 55.79
CA GLN A 616 0.16 -0.45 56.38
C GLN A 616 0.08 -1.92 56.83
N ASP A 617 -1.03 -2.31 57.48
CA ASP A 617 -1.26 -3.70 57.90
C ASP A 617 -1.25 -4.65 56.69
N ILE A 618 -1.86 -4.27 55.56
CA ILE A 618 -1.89 -5.09 54.34
C ILE A 618 -0.50 -5.24 53.72
N VAL A 619 0.33 -4.19 53.78
CA VAL A 619 1.70 -4.23 53.24
C VAL A 619 2.61 -5.09 54.12
N ASN A 620 2.40 -5.05 55.44
CA ASN A 620 3.28 -5.72 56.41
C ASN A 620 2.84 -7.16 56.75
N SER A 621 1.58 -7.53 56.49
CA SER A 621 1.09 -8.88 56.75
C SER A 621 1.34 -9.83 55.58
N LEU A 622 1.75 -11.07 55.89
CA LEU A 622 1.79 -12.16 54.91
C LEU A 622 0.39 -12.40 54.31
N PRO A 623 0.29 -12.73 53.00
CA PRO A 623 -0.98 -13.07 52.38
C PRO A 623 -1.60 -14.33 53.02
N ARG A 624 -2.94 -14.44 52.98
CA ARG A 624 -3.73 -15.59 53.49
C ARG A 624 -3.72 -15.82 55.01
N GLN A 625 -3.42 -14.81 55.83
CA GLN A 625 -3.49 -14.87 57.31
C GLN A 625 -4.92 -14.79 57.89
N GLY A 626 -5.96 -14.84 57.05
CA GLY A 626 -7.35 -14.73 57.48
C GLY A 626 -7.86 -15.99 58.17
N LYS A 627 -8.53 -15.85 59.32
CA LYS A 627 -9.06 -16.96 60.13
C LYS A 627 -10.53 -17.31 59.87
N ASN A 628 -11.13 -16.85 58.77
CA ASN A 628 -12.57 -17.03 58.57
C ASN A 628 -12.94 -18.35 57.90
N ASP A 629 -13.68 -19.18 58.63
CA ASP A 629 -14.18 -20.46 58.12
C ASP A 629 -15.71 -20.52 57.94
N HIS A 630 -16.47 -19.51 58.38
CA HIS A 630 -17.93 -19.52 58.30
C HIS A 630 -18.46 -19.13 56.91
N PHE A 631 -19.46 -19.89 56.41
CA PHE A 631 -20.11 -19.67 55.12
C PHE A 631 -20.79 -18.30 55.01
N PHE A 632 -21.66 -17.93 55.97
CA PHE A 632 -22.38 -16.65 55.92
C PHE A 632 -21.46 -15.43 55.98
N SER A 633 -20.43 -15.48 56.83
CA SER A 633 -19.40 -14.44 56.89
C SER A 633 -18.63 -14.33 55.57
N SER A 634 -18.28 -15.48 54.95
CA SER A 634 -17.65 -15.52 53.63
C SER A 634 -18.57 -14.97 52.54
N LEU A 635 -19.87 -15.27 52.58
CA LEU A 635 -20.87 -14.79 51.63
C LEU A 635 -21.04 -13.28 51.74
N LEU A 636 -21.14 -12.72 52.95
CA LEU A 636 -21.22 -11.27 53.15
C LEU A 636 -19.97 -10.54 52.64
N ARG A 637 -18.76 -11.06 52.93
CA ARG A 637 -17.52 -10.49 52.39
C ARG A 637 -17.46 -10.57 50.86
N PHE A 638 -17.87 -11.71 50.30
CA PHE A 638 -17.95 -11.89 48.86
C PHE A 638 -18.94 -10.90 48.25
N THR A 639 -20.18 -10.81 48.74
CA THR A 639 -21.19 -9.86 48.26
C THR A 639 -20.70 -8.42 48.34
N TYR A 640 -20.03 -8.04 49.43
CA TYR A 640 -19.46 -6.70 49.59
C TYR A 640 -18.42 -6.39 48.49
N TYR A 641 -17.43 -7.27 48.29
CA TYR A 641 -16.42 -7.05 47.26
C TYR A 641 -16.95 -7.26 45.84
N TYR A 642 -17.94 -8.13 45.67
CA TYR A 642 -18.59 -8.39 44.39
C TYR A 642 -19.43 -7.19 43.93
N THR A 643 -20.09 -6.50 44.86
CA THR A 643 -20.81 -5.25 44.59
C THR A 643 -19.86 -4.18 44.02
N ASP A 644 -18.62 -4.10 44.53
CA ASP A 644 -17.57 -3.22 43.97
C ASP A 644 -17.25 -3.55 42.52
N TYR A 645 -17.26 -4.83 42.12
CA TYR A 645 -17.09 -5.24 40.73
C TYR A 645 -18.30 -4.90 39.86
N ILE A 646 -19.51 -5.21 40.34
CA ILE A 646 -20.75 -5.02 39.58
C ILE A 646 -21.00 -3.54 39.24
N ILE A 647 -20.78 -2.65 40.20
CA ILE A 647 -20.93 -1.20 40.00
C ILE A 647 -19.66 -0.62 39.37
N GLY A 648 -18.49 -1.03 39.88
CA GLY A 648 -17.19 -0.52 39.46
C GLY A 648 -16.85 -0.76 38.01
N GLN A 649 -17.25 -1.88 37.42
CA GLN A 649 -17.01 -2.14 36.01
C GLN A 649 -17.60 -1.04 35.10
N PHE A 650 -18.78 -0.50 35.41
CA PHE A 650 -19.41 0.55 34.60
C PHE A 650 -18.70 1.89 34.79
N ILE A 651 -18.26 2.20 36.00
CA ILE A 651 -17.48 3.42 36.27
C ILE A 651 -16.13 3.37 35.56
N ILE A 652 -15.42 2.24 35.65
CA ILE A 652 -14.15 2.03 34.93
C ILE A 652 -14.38 2.09 33.42
N TYR A 653 -15.47 1.50 32.91
CA TYR A 653 -15.83 1.55 31.51
C TYR A 653 -16.05 2.99 31.01
N LEU A 654 -16.88 3.78 31.70
CA LEU A 654 -17.19 5.17 31.35
C LEU A 654 -15.98 6.10 31.53
N LYS A 655 -15.22 5.94 32.62
CA LYS A 655 -14.11 6.82 32.99
C LYS A 655 -12.84 6.56 32.17
N TYR A 656 -12.61 5.32 31.74
CA TYR A 656 -11.36 4.93 31.09
C TYR A 656 -11.59 4.33 29.70
N VAL A 657 -12.40 3.27 29.59
CA VAL A 657 -12.55 2.50 28.34
C VAL A 657 -13.20 3.33 27.23
N LEU A 658 -14.33 4.00 27.49
CA LEU A 658 -14.99 4.86 26.50
C LEU A 658 -14.12 6.05 26.04
N ARG A 659 -13.21 6.50 26.91
CA ARG A 659 -12.25 7.57 26.64
C ARG A 659 -10.96 7.08 25.99
N GLY A 660 -10.94 5.82 25.59
CA GLY A 660 -9.85 5.21 24.86
C GLY A 660 -8.69 4.66 25.70
N LYS A 661 -8.71 4.77 27.03
CA LYS A 661 -7.60 4.27 27.85
C LYS A 661 -7.60 2.74 27.91
N ILE A 662 -6.42 2.14 27.91
CA ILE A 662 -6.25 0.72 28.18
C ILE A 662 -6.08 0.54 29.68
N VAL A 663 -6.84 -0.36 30.29
CA VAL A 663 -6.79 -0.60 31.73
C VAL A 663 -6.07 -1.91 31.99
N LEU A 664 -4.99 -1.89 32.77
CA LEU A 664 -4.28 -3.08 33.21
C LEU A 664 -4.64 -3.38 34.66
N TYR A 665 -5.12 -4.58 34.93
CA TYR A 665 -5.38 -5.06 36.28
C TYR A 665 -4.24 -5.94 36.77
N ASP A 666 -3.59 -5.51 37.85
CA ASP A 666 -2.74 -6.36 38.68
C ASP A 666 -3.62 -7.10 39.68
N ARG A 667 -3.94 -8.38 39.38
CA ARG A 667 -5.03 -9.17 40.00
C ARG A 667 -6.41 -8.69 39.57
N TYR A 668 -7.34 -9.63 39.47
CA TYR A 668 -8.71 -9.39 39.04
C TYR A 668 -9.66 -10.39 39.72
N TYR A 669 -10.86 -10.56 39.17
CA TYR A 669 -11.89 -11.44 39.71
C TYR A 669 -11.45 -12.91 39.84
N PHE A 670 -10.47 -13.35 39.04
CA PHE A 670 -9.95 -14.72 39.07
C PHE A 670 -9.40 -15.13 40.44
N ASP A 671 -8.91 -14.18 41.22
CA ASP A 671 -8.44 -14.43 42.59
C ASP A 671 -9.59 -14.90 43.49
N PHE A 672 -10.86 -14.51 43.27
CA PHE A 672 -11.98 -15.05 44.06
C PHE A 672 -12.34 -16.50 43.71
N ILE A 673 -11.93 -16.96 42.53
CA ILE A 673 -12.17 -18.33 42.08
C ILE A 673 -10.99 -19.20 42.53
N ALA A 674 -9.76 -18.83 42.17
CA ALA A 674 -8.57 -19.64 42.39
C ALA A 674 -7.82 -19.35 43.71
N ASP A 675 -7.94 -18.16 44.30
CA ASP A 675 -7.22 -17.73 45.53
C ASP A 675 -8.16 -17.06 46.56
N SER A 676 -9.34 -17.64 46.79
CA SER A 676 -10.39 -17.07 47.65
C SER A 676 -9.91 -16.80 49.10
N LYS A 677 -8.98 -17.65 49.59
CA LYS A 677 -8.34 -17.51 50.91
C LYS A 677 -7.66 -16.15 51.12
N ARG A 678 -7.11 -15.54 50.06
CA ARG A 678 -6.46 -14.22 50.14
C ARG A 678 -7.44 -13.12 50.58
N SER A 679 -8.69 -13.23 50.17
CA SER A 679 -9.75 -12.29 50.55
C SER A 679 -10.50 -12.72 51.82
N ASN A 680 -10.00 -13.73 52.55
CA ASN A 680 -10.63 -14.30 53.73
C ASN A 680 -12.08 -14.79 53.46
N ILE A 681 -12.26 -15.43 52.30
CA ILE A 681 -13.53 -15.98 51.80
C ILE A 681 -13.34 -17.48 51.56
N LYS A 682 -14.29 -18.28 52.06
CA LYS A 682 -14.40 -19.73 51.81
C LYS A 682 -15.82 -20.03 51.33
N LEU A 683 -15.99 -20.09 50.01
CA LEU A 683 -17.27 -20.37 49.35
C LEU A 683 -17.08 -21.49 48.30
N PRO A 684 -18.14 -22.25 47.97
CA PRO A 684 -18.11 -23.18 46.84
C PRO A 684 -17.72 -22.47 45.54
N GLU A 685 -16.83 -23.08 44.75
CA GLU A 685 -16.32 -22.51 43.49
C GLU A 685 -17.45 -22.18 42.51
N GLY A 686 -18.54 -22.95 42.47
CA GLY A 686 -19.67 -22.66 41.60
C GLY A 686 -20.31 -21.29 41.85
N ILE A 687 -20.34 -20.80 43.09
CA ILE A 687 -20.88 -19.47 43.43
C ILE A 687 -19.95 -18.38 42.90
N THR A 688 -18.65 -18.50 43.16
CA THR A 688 -17.67 -17.49 42.73
C THR A 688 -17.48 -17.51 41.21
N GLU A 689 -17.49 -18.68 40.56
CA GLU A 689 -17.46 -18.79 39.10
C GLU A 689 -18.72 -18.18 38.45
N ASN A 690 -19.92 -18.46 38.96
CA ASN A 690 -21.16 -17.89 38.43
C ASN A 690 -21.17 -16.36 38.54
N GLY A 691 -20.63 -15.81 39.64
CA GLY A 691 -20.49 -14.36 39.78
C GLY A 691 -19.67 -13.72 38.66
N TYR A 692 -18.68 -14.43 38.08
CA TYR A 692 -17.92 -13.90 36.94
C TYR A 692 -18.82 -13.63 35.75
N HIS A 693 -19.83 -14.47 35.48
CA HIS A 693 -20.69 -14.40 34.29
C HIS A 693 -21.44 -13.06 34.15
N LEU A 694 -21.74 -12.38 35.25
CA LEU A 694 -22.41 -11.07 35.25
C LEU A 694 -21.44 -9.88 35.05
N LEU A 695 -20.14 -10.13 34.95
CA LEU A 695 -19.13 -9.10 34.73
C LEU A 695 -18.79 -8.93 33.25
N LEU A 696 -18.52 -7.68 32.86
CA LEU A 696 -17.92 -7.30 31.59
C LEU A 696 -16.55 -7.95 31.48
N LYS A 697 -16.40 -8.84 30.50
CA LYS A 697 -15.19 -9.64 30.35
C LYS A 697 -14.02 -8.78 29.87
N PRO A 698 -12.86 -8.81 30.55
CA PRO A 698 -11.64 -8.21 30.02
C PRO A 698 -11.25 -8.87 28.70
N LYS A 699 -10.77 -8.09 27.73
CA LYS A 699 -10.47 -8.59 26.37
C LYS A 699 -9.28 -9.57 26.38
N PHE A 700 -8.31 -9.30 27.24
CA PHE A 700 -7.10 -10.12 27.38
C PHE A 700 -6.85 -10.45 28.86
N ASN A 701 -6.55 -11.70 29.13
CA ASN A 701 -6.34 -12.22 30.47
C ASN A 701 -5.10 -13.10 30.43
N PHE A 702 -4.06 -12.73 31.17
CA PHE A 702 -2.79 -13.44 31.22
C PHE A 702 -2.57 -14.00 32.63
N PHE A 703 -2.34 -15.31 32.72
CA PHE A 703 -1.90 -15.98 33.92
C PHE A 703 -0.40 -16.26 33.81
N LEU A 704 0.40 -15.63 34.68
CA LEU A 704 1.84 -15.82 34.74
C LEU A 704 2.16 -16.90 35.78
N TYR A 705 2.98 -17.88 35.39
CA TYR A 705 3.51 -18.93 36.27
C TYR A 705 5.02 -19.10 36.07
N ALA A 706 5.68 -19.74 37.03
CA ALA A 706 7.09 -20.11 36.98
C ALA A 706 7.31 -21.31 37.91
N ASP A 707 8.50 -21.91 37.87
CA ASP A 707 8.84 -23.01 38.78
C ASP A 707 8.66 -22.59 40.26
N PRO A 708 8.03 -23.43 41.10
CA PRO A 708 7.79 -23.09 42.51
C PRO A 708 9.07 -22.75 43.29
N GLU A 709 10.18 -23.40 42.97
CA GLU A 709 11.51 -23.15 43.57
C GLU A 709 11.97 -21.72 43.27
N LYS A 710 11.93 -21.30 42.00
CA LYS A 710 12.25 -19.93 41.60
C LYS A 710 11.35 -18.88 42.25
N ILE A 711 10.07 -19.19 42.46
CA ILE A 711 9.12 -18.28 43.12
C ILE A 711 9.49 -18.10 44.59
N LEU A 712 9.79 -19.21 45.29
CA LEU A 712 10.22 -19.20 46.69
C LEU A 712 11.53 -18.44 46.89
N ASP A 713 12.48 -18.59 45.98
CA ASP A 713 13.75 -17.87 46.01
C ASP A 713 13.56 -16.35 45.86
N ARG A 714 12.62 -15.94 45.01
CA ARG A 714 12.28 -14.52 44.81
C ARG A 714 11.49 -13.93 45.97
N LYS A 715 10.52 -14.66 46.51
CA LYS A 715 9.66 -14.24 47.63
C LYS A 715 9.17 -15.43 48.45
N LYS A 716 9.59 -15.50 49.71
CA LYS A 716 9.14 -16.50 50.69
C LYS A 716 7.82 -16.13 51.37
N GLU A 717 6.76 -15.86 50.59
CA GLU A 717 5.43 -15.49 51.12
C GLU A 717 4.45 -16.68 51.22
N LEU A 718 4.69 -17.77 50.48
CA LEU A 718 3.83 -18.95 50.39
C LEU A 718 4.66 -20.23 50.50
N SER A 719 4.06 -21.34 50.96
CA SER A 719 4.70 -22.67 50.93
C SER A 719 4.79 -23.23 49.50
N TYR A 720 5.76 -24.12 49.24
CA TYR A 720 5.87 -24.86 47.97
C TYR A 720 4.53 -25.47 47.51
N HIS A 721 3.86 -26.25 48.37
CA HIS A 721 2.57 -26.88 48.05
C HIS A 721 1.49 -25.86 47.66
N SER A 722 1.38 -24.76 48.41
CA SER A 722 0.43 -23.68 48.08
C SER A 722 0.69 -23.05 46.71
N ILE A 723 1.96 -22.95 46.28
CA ILE A 723 2.33 -22.41 44.97
C ILE A 723 1.91 -23.39 43.86
N CYS A 724 2.16 -24.69 44.05
CA CYS A 724 1.74 -25.75 43.13
C CYS A 724 0.21 -25.78 42.98
N ASP A 725 -0.52 -25.79 44.10
CA ASP A 725 -1.99 -25.83 44.11
C ASP A 725 -2.60 -24.61 43.42
N LEU A 726 -2.08 -23.42 43.71
CA LEU A 726 -2.53 -22.18 43.07
C LEU A 726 -2.26 -22.21 41.57
N THR A 727 -1.06 -22.62 41.17
CA THR A 727 -0.67 -22.67 39.77
C THR A 727 -1.56 -23.62 38.98
N ALA A 728 -1.82 -24.82 39.53
CA ALA A 728 -2.75 -25.77 38.96
C ALA A 728 -4.20 -25.25 38.91
N SER A 729 -4.65 -24.54 39.95
CA SER A 729 -5.98 -23.94 40.01
C SER A 729 -6.18 -22.87 38.93
N TYR A 730 -5.26 -21.90 38.83
CA TYR A 730 -5.29 -20.88 37.79
C TYR A 730 -5.18 -21.48 36.39
N GLY A 731 -4.28 -22.45 36.18
CA GLY A 731 -4.12 -23.12 34.88
C GLY A 731 -5.40 -23.82 34.42
N ARG A 732 -6.06 -24.57 35.31
CA ARG A 732 -7.36 -25.21 35.01
C ARG A 732 -8.44 -24.17 34.69
N LEU A 733 -8.52 -23.09 35.47
CA LEU A 733 -9.49 -22.02 35.26
C LEU A 733 -9.30 -21.33 33.91
N PHE A 734 -8.07 -20.94 33.57
CA PHE A 734 -7.78 -20.26 32.31
C PHE A 734 -8.04 -21.16 31.10
N SER A 735 -7.64 -22.44 31.16
CA SER A 735 -7.95 -23.42 30.11
C SER A 735 -9.46 -23.63 29.92
N LYS A 736 -10.22 -23.68 31.02
CA LYS A 736 -11.69 -23.78 30.98
C LYS A 736 -12.33 -22.53 30.37
N LEU A 737 -11.84 -21.34 30.69
CA LEU A 737 -12.39 -20.08 30.17
C LEU A 737 -12.01 -19.83 28.71
N GLU A 738 -10.81 -20.21 28.29
CA GLU A 738 -10.35 -20.08 26.90
C GLU A 738 -11.27 -20.81 25.92
N LYS A 739 -11.78 -21.99 26.32
CA LYS A 739 -12.70 -22.80 25.50
C LYS A 739 -14.10 -22.20 25.36
N LYS A 740 -14.49 -21.23 26.18
CA LYS A 740 -15.86 -20.68 26.20
C LYS A 740 -16.10 -19.58 25.15
N ASP A 741 -15.15 -18.68 24.94
CA ASP A 741 -15.31 -17.57 23.99
C ASP A 741 -13.98 -17.28 23.25
N PRO A 742 -13.90 -17.54 21.93
CA PRO A 742 -12.67 -17.32 21.17
C PRO A 742 -12.29 -15.84 21.01
N LYS A 743 -13.23 -14.89 21.25
CA LYS A 743 -12.99 -13.44 21.15
C LYS A 743 -12.28 -12.88 22.38
N ILE A 744 -12.39 -13.55 23.52
CA ILE A 744 -11.70 -13.19 24.76
C ILE A 744 -10.48 -14.10 24.90
N LYS A 745 -9.32 -13.52 25.18
CA LYS A 745 -8.09 -14.31 25.30
C LYS A 745 -7.80 -14.60 26.77
N TYR A 746 -7.60 -15.87 27.08
CA TYR A 746 -7.14 -16.38 28.36
C TYR A 746 -5.88 -17.21 28.09
N LEU A 747 -4.70 -16.70 28.42
CA LEU A 747 -3.43 -17.38 28.17
C LEU A 747 -2.68 -17.63 29.48
N SER A 748 -2.13 -18.82 29.62
CA SER A 748 -1.14 -19.14 30.66
C SER A 748 0.25 -18.99 30.04
N ILE A 749 1.14 -18.22 30.67
CA ILE A 749 2.48 -17.91 30.16
C ILE A 749 3.50 -18.22 31.25
N GLU A 750 4.48 -19.03 30.92
CA GLU A 750 5.62 -19.30 31.79
C GLU A 750 6.59 -18.12 31.76
N ASN A 751 6.79 -17.47 32.90
CA ASN A 751 7.61 -16.27 33.03
C ASN A 751 9.04 -16.60 33.49
N ASN A 752 9.75 -17.36 32.67
CA ASN A 752 11.19 -17.63 32.86
C ASN A 752 12.05 -16.54 32.21
N ASP A 753 11.66 -16.10 31.01
CA ASP A 753 12.31 -15.03 30.25
C ASP A 753 11.33 -13.88 30.02
N LEU A 754 11.76 -12.67 30.39
CA LEU A 754 10.94 -11.47 30.30
C LEU A 754 10.67 -11.12 28.83
N ASP A 755 11.66 -11.20 27.95
CA ASP A 755 11.52 -10.77 26.55
C ASP A 755 10.56 -11.68 25.78
N THR A 756 10.67 -12.99 25.97
CA THR A 756 9.71 -13.97 25.43
C THR A 756 8.29 -13.74 25.97
N THR A 757 8.16 -13.44 27.26
CA THR A 757 6.87 -13.15 27.90
C THR A 757 6.23 -11.89 27.33
N LEU A 758 6.99 -10.79 27.23
CA LEU A 758 6.52 -9.53 26.66
C LEU A 758 6.14 -9.68 25.19
N SER A 759 6.96 -10.40 24.42
CA SER A 759 6.70 -10.67 22.99
C SER A 759 5.40 -11.46 22.81
N THR A 760 5.18 -12.50 23.63
CA THR A 760 3.95 -13.31 23.60
C THR A 760 2.71 -12.47 23.92
N ILE A 761 2.78 -11.61 24.94
CA ILE A 761 1.69 -10.70 25.31
C ILE A 761 1.39 -9.71 24.18
N MET A 762 2.40 -9.02 23.66
CA MET A 762 2.23 -8.00 22.63
C MET A 762 1.74 -8.59 21.31
N ASN A 763 2.23 -9.78 20.92
CA ASN A 763 1.75 -10.51 19.74
C ASN A 763 0.29 -10.93 19.91
N THR A 764 -0.10 -11.39 21.11
CA THR A 764 -1.50 -11.72 21.41
C THR A 764 -2.42 -10.50 21.27
N ILE A 765 -2.00 -9.35 21.80
CA ILE A 765 -2.76 -8.10 21.72
C ILE A 765 -2.91 -7.65 20.25
N THR A 766 -1.86 -7.82 19.45
CA THR A 766 -1.77 -7.35 18.05
C THR A 766 -2.46 -8.27 17.06
N ALA A 767 -2.38 -9.58 17.26
CA ALA A 767 -3.06 -10.57 16.43
C ALA A 767 -4.58 -10.59 16.64
N ALA A 768 -5.08 -10.13 17.80
CA ALA A 768 -6.50 -10.17 18.14
C ALA A 768 -7.36 -9.23 17.28
N LYS A 769 -8.46 -9.75 16.74
CA LYS A 769 -9.40 -9.03 15.86
C LYS A 769 -10.26 -8.01 16.62
#